data_AF-A0A1V9YF12-F1
#
_entry.id   AF-A0A1V9YF12-F1
#
_cell.length_a   1.000
_cell.length_b   1.000
_cell.length_c   1.000
_cell.angle_alpha   90.00
_cell.angle_beta   90.00
_cell.angle_gamma   90.00
#
_symmetry.space_group_name_H-M   'P 1'
#
loop_
_entity.id
_entity.type
_entity.pdbx_description
1 polymer ?
#
loop_
_entity_poly.entity_id
_entity_poly.type
_entity_poly.pdbx_seq_one_letter_code
_entity_poly.pdbx_strand_id
1 'polypeptide(L)'
;MRLAVLAAALPLVAGSTSLCATQQFSALPLQSLGNGPLHYKSLASADRICIQVALADAQATWLGLAVSPTTAMVNDQVNSAVVFNFAADDAALYELAGFEPELLVLAPNASASISVYSRSVVDGSAQVTFERPLEAVAKTDVSIDLATKSLLNWAYGHDAWPSYHHDRGSAAVSLGTHQLNASPTGLCASPEFDALPLQTLGKGPVRFKSLADDLRVCVHVELHDTAATWLGISFSNSTAMVNDPVNNAVVFDVRTPRQPELYALSGYDPEDIVRLDSQSPIAVYAASAVDGVVQFTVERSLAAVAPSDVALAVGNSVLNWAYGHDAWPSYHHDRGSAQVSIAARSAAPASLCASRWFQHGLPLRTLDPTGALQIRRLLHNGQACVQLVVTDPKATWFGLSFAPKAVMVNDPTNNALIFDLSTTQPQLYALGGYEPEDIQRLRLQDIPSYVLYSASIGNGSAQFTFQRSLVGATPTDVAIEPDADTVVNWAYGRDAWPSYHHDRGSALLAFHSLQLTSTTSTAAAAAPTGVIVLAFLAWIALLGAVSTHALGYDWRRVVNRAVIAPPRYRRDAAVFETWVLQPLSDLKLGEAIVLGHYALCLVVVGAAVAGAFDASRRWSLVSGHLALVHLALILLPVARGLYWEVAVFGTSFERVLKFHRVLGRLFVLFATWHLVLNAQRISVLSAAPFGSQEVIPVFGFAAFVSFAILGLFALSVVRRNYFEVFYYVHRIAAVGGIVFAGLHARTVWTTLLFPATVYILSYVVRLGAHFNRFTVAMESYADKTVSFVLPSTSQTQAWAREMPLGAYFWVSVPSVSVLQWHPFSAMATATPDGKPTIGFVAKAATDGSFVDAVVQKHVGHTTTVVVGGPYGNLSVRLADYSNVVLIAGGIGITPLLHIFNQPPARPNATTVLHWIARDPAEFLAPSAFLRFPSGAAARLHLYADEVSQGGRVIVHDDLVLDYSFGRPRLDELLKPYAGTRTVVVVCGPPGLTQFVQAQAFAFGLDFHKETFIL
;
A
#
# COMPACT_ATOMS: atom_id res chain seq x y z
N MET A 1 19.59 -6.15 37.56
CA MET A 1 19.68 -4.68 37.54
C MET A 1 18.39 -4.16 36.88
N ARG A 2 17.62 -3.34 37.59
CA ARG A 2 16.22 -2.97 37.27
C ARG A 2 16.13 -2.08 36.01
N LEU A 3 15.02 -2.22 35.28
CA LEU A 3 14.62 -1.44 34.10
C LEU A 3 14.62 0.07 34.36
N ALA A 4 15.02 0.84 33.33
CA ALA A 4 14.59 2.20 33.12
C ALA A 4 14.31 2.41 31.61
N VAL A 5 13.06 2.78 31.32
CA VAL A 5 12.53 3.14 30.00
C VAL A 5 13.02 4.54 29.65
N LEU A 6 13.65 4.70 28.49
CA LEU A 6 13.95 6.00 27.88
C LEU A 6 12.93 6.26 26.77
N ALA A 7 11.90 7.04 27.11
CA ALA A 7 11.00 7.65 26.16
C ALA A 7 11.75 8.74 25.40
N ALA A 8 11.68 8.69 24.07
CA ALA A 8 12.20 9.73 23.18
C ALA A 8 11.36 11.01 23.35
N ALA A 9 12.06 12.13 23.59
CA ALA A 9 11.48 13.46 23.58
C ALA A 9 11.04 13.81 22.15
N LEU A 10 9.74 14.07 21.99
CA LEU A 10 9.17 14.78 20.85
C LEU A 10 9.43 16.28 21.03
N PRO A 11 9.77 17.03 19.96
CA PRO A 11 10.05 18.45 20.07
C PRO A 11 8.76 19.24 20.34
N LEU A 12 8.93 20.32 21.11
CA LEU A 12 7.93 21.32 21.44
C LEU A 12 7.27 21.92 20.18
N VAL A 13 5.94 22.09 20.32
CA VAL A 13 5.01 22.69 19.37
C VAL A 13 5.49 24.07 18.89
N ALA A 14 5.63 24.20 17.58
CA ALA A 14 5.78 25.49 16.89
C ALA A 14 4.55 26.37 17.15
N GLY A 15 4.76 27.67 17.34
CA GLY A 15 3.72 28.65 17.67
C GLY A 15 2.46 28.50 16.81
N SER A 16 1.29 28.45 17.45
CA SER A 16 0.02 28.30 16.74
C SER A 16 -0.20 29.51 15.84
N THR A 17 -0.17 29.29 14.53
CA THR A 17 -0.64 30.26 13.54
C THR A 17 -2.11 30.55 13.80
N SER A 18 -2.50 31.84 13.87
CA SER A 18 -3.92 32.25 14.04
C SER A 18 -4.80 31.60 12.96
N LEU A 19 -6.01 31.21 13.34
CA LEU A 19 -7.00 30.60 12.46
C LEU A 19 -7.38 31.57 11.33
N CYS A 20 -7.42 32.87 11.63
CA CYS A 20 -7.66 33.94 10.66
C CYS A 20 -6.56 34.10 9.61
N ALA A 21 -5.34 33.58 9.87
CA ALA A 21 -4.20 33.63 8.94
C ALA A 21 -4.20 32.50 7.90
N THR A 22 -5.12 31.55 8.01
CA THR A 22 -5.09 30.32 7.21
C THR A 22 -5.59 30.54 5.78
N GLN A 23 -5.00 29.82 4.82
CA GLN A 23 -5.48 29.79 3.43
C GLN A 23 -6.92 29.27 3.33
N GLN A 24 -7.34 28.45 4.30
CA GLN A 24 -8.72 27.97 4.40
C GLN A 24 -9.69 29.10 4.73
N PHE A 25 -9.35 30.00 5.67
CA PHE A 25 -10.19 31.16 6.00
C PHE A 25 -10.24 32.20 4.87
N SER A 26 -9.12 32.44 4.19
CA SER A 26 -9.07 33.39 3.08
C SER A 26 -9.91 32.93 1.88
N ALA A 27 -10.01 31.62 1.64
CA ALA A 27 -10.80 31.03 0.57
C ALA A 27 -12.33 30.98 0.85
N LEU A 28 -12.78 31.29 2.07
CA LEU A 28 -14.22 31.30 2.40
C LEU A 28 -14.94 32.52 1.81
N PRO A 29 -16.12 32.35 1.18
CA PRO A 29 -16.94 33.47 0.71
C PRO A 29 -17.65 34.16 1.89
N LEU A 30 -17.91 35.46 1.74
CA LEU A 30 -18.81 36.21 2.63
C LEU A 30 -20.27 35.84 2.34
N GLN A 31 -21.06 35.61 3.39
CA GLN A 31 -22.48 35.27 3.35
C GLN A 31 -23.30 36.41 3.95
N SER A 32 -24.53 36.63 3.49
CA SER A 32 -25.38 37.69 4.06
C SER A 32 -25.77 37.37 5.51
N LEU A 33 -25.72 38.37 6.39
CA LEU A 33 -26.09 38.25 7.79
C LEU A 33 -27.56 38.66 7.99
N GLY A 34 -28.46 37.71 7.73
CA GLY A 34 -29.91 37.97 7.70
C GLY A 34 -30.31 38.76 6.45
N ASN A 35 -31.31 39.63 6.55
CA ASN A 35 -31.77 40.50 5.44
C ASN A 35 -31.13 41.91 5.50
N GLY A 36 -30.07 42.09 6.30
CA GLY A 36 -29.42 43.39 6.53
C GLY A 36 -28.23 43.67 5.60
N PRO A 37 -27.61 44.85 5.70
CA PRO A 37 -26.50 45.27 4.83
C PRO A 37 -25.15 44.59 5.17
N LEU A 38 -25.11 43.72 6.18
CA LEU A 38 -23.90 43.06 6.65
C LEU A 38 -23.71 41.70 6.00
N HIS A 39 -22.45 41.35 5.78
CA HIS A 39 -22.03 40.02 5.37
C HIS A 39 -20.99 39.46 6.34
N TYR A 40 -20.95 38.15 6.53
CA TYR A 40 -20.04 37.48 7.46
C TYR A 40 -19.44 36.20 6.87
N LYS A 41 -18.30 35.77 7.41
CA LYS A 41 -17.77 34.41 7.24
C LYS A 41 -17.08 33.96 8.52
N SER A 42 -17.06 32.65 8.77
CA SER A 42 -16.41 32.10 9.95
C SER A 42 -15.74 30.76 9.72
N LEU A 43 -14.63 30.51 10.42
CA LEU A 43 -13.90 29.24 10.45
C LEU A 43 -13.64 28.87 11.91
N ALA A 44 -13.93 27.63 12.30
CA ALA A 44 -13.71 27.15 13.67
C ALA A 44 -12.71 25.99 13.68
N SER A 45 -11.94 25.92 14.76
CA SER A 45 -11.10 24.81 15.18
C SER A 45 -11.74 24.15 16.42
N ALA A 46 -11.03 23.21 17.05
CA ALA A 46 -11.52 22.51 18.25
C ALA A 46 -11.83 23.44 19.44
N ASP A 47 -11.17 24.60 19.56
CA ASP A 47 -11.24 25.48 20.73
C ASP A 47 -11.49 26.97 20.40
N ARG A 48 -11.35 27.37 19.13
CA ARG A 48 -11.35 28.78 18.68
C ARG A 48 -12.09 28.96 17.37
N ILE A 49 -12.57 30.18 17.13
CA ILE A 49 -13.26 30.60 15.91
C ILE A 49 -12.74 31.95 15.41
N CYS A 50 -12.55 32.05 14.11
CA CYS A 50 -12.29 33.30 13.40
C CYS A 50 -13.57 33.78 12.72
N ILE A 51 -13.92 35.05 12.87
CA ILE A 51 -15.09 35.69 12.26
C ILE A 51 -14.64 36.95 11.54
N GLN A 52 -15.06 37.11 10.28
CA GLN A 52 -14.95 38.36 9.54
C GLN A 52 -16.35 38.88 9.22
N VAL A 53 -16.58 40.17 9.46
CA VAL A 53 -17.81 40.88 9.07
C VAL A 53 -17.46 42.05 8.16
N ALA A 54 -18.30 42.24 7.14
CA ALA A 54 -18.20 43.31 6.16
C ALA A 54 -19.51 44.10 6.10
N LEU A 55 -19.41 45.42 6.20
CA LEU A 55 -20.50 46.38 5.99
C LEU A 55 -20.21 47.15 4.69
N ALA A 56 -21.22 47.35 3.85
CA ALA A 56 -21.12 48.17 2.64
C ALA A 56 -21.96 49.45 2.80
N ASP A 57 -21.50 50.36 3.65
CA ASP A 57 -22.09 51.68 3.85
C ASP A 57 -20.97 52.72 4.05
N ALA A 58 -20.84 53.63 3.08
CA ALA A 58 -19.82 54.68 3.10
C ALA A 58 -20.10 55.81 4.11
N GLN A 59 -21.32 55.89 4.65
CA GLN A 59 -21.72 56.88 5.66
C GLN A 59 -21.53 56.38 7.10
N ALA A 60 -21.28 55.08 7.28
CA ALA A 60 -21.06 54.52 8.59
C ALA A 60 -19.76 55.05 9.20
N THR A 61 -19.80 55.37 10.50
CA THR A 61 -18.69 55.85 11.33
C THR A 61 -18.25 54.79 12.35
N TRP A 62 -19.11 53.81 12.64
CA TRP A 62 -18.80 52.64 13.47
C TRP A 62 -19.68 51.43 13.12
N LEU A 63 -19.20 50.22 13.46
CA LEU A 63 -19.89 48.94 13.30
C LEU A 63 -19.73 48.09 14.58
N GLY A 64 -20.83 47.54 15.10
CA GLY A 64 -20.87 46.66 16.26
C GLY A 64 -21.41 45.26 15.93
N LEU A 65 -20.82 44.22 16.54
CA LEU A 65 -21.28 42.83 16.47
C LEU A 65 -21.19 42.12 17.83
N ALA A 66 -22.26 41.43 18.22
CA ALA A 66 -22.33 40.64 19.45
C ALA A 66 -22.86 39.22 19.18
N VAL A 67 -22.23 38.21 19.80
CA VAL A 67 -22.87 36.91 20.01
C VAL A 67 -23.82 37.08 21.20
N SER A 68 -25.10 36.78 21.04
CA SER A 68 -26.13 37.13 22.02
C SER A 68 -27.01 35.95 22.41
N PRO A 69 -27.52 35.87 23.65
CA PRO A 69 -28.49 34.85 24.03
C PRO A 69 -29.91 35.15 23.52
N THR A 70 -30.21 36.39 23.10
CA THR A 70 -31.52 36.78 22.54
C THR A 70 -31.37 37.69 21.32
N THR A 71 -32.48 37.98 20.64
CA THR A 71 -32.52 38.93 19.51
C THR A 71 -32.49 40.40 19.94
N ALA A 72 -32.51 40.69 21.25
CA ALA A 72 -32.45 42.04 21.79
C ALA A 72 -31.00 42.55 21.87
N MET A 73 -30.79 43.83 21.54
CA MET A 73 -29.46 44.47 21.64
C MET A 73 -29.00 44.62 23.10
N VAL A 74 -29.94 44.81 24.03
CA VAL A 74 -29.71 44.89 25.48
C VAL A 74 -30.44 43.71 26.13
N ASN A 75 -29.74 42.94 26.97
CA ASN A 75 -30.21 41.67 27.52
C ASN A 75 -30.27 41.70 29.06
N ASP A 76 -31.18 40.93 29.66
CA ASP A 76 -31.30 40.77 31.14
C ASP A 76 -30.11 39.96 31.75
N GLN A 77 -29.17 39.56 30.91
CA GLN A 77 -27.76 39.40 31.26
C GLN A 77 -26.91 40.18 30.25
N VAL A 78 -26.11 41.12 30.75
CA VAL A 78 -25.31 42.02 29.91
C VAL A 78 -24.37 41.19 29.03
N ASN A 79 -24.49 41.37 27.72
CA ASN A 79 -23.60 40.77 26.73
C ASN A 79 -22.64 41.83 26.15
N SER A 80 -21.52 41.36 25.62
CA SER A 80 -20.46 42.20 25.08
C SER A 80 -20.46 42.20 23.54
N ALA A 81 -20.05 43.33 22.96
CA ALA A 81 -20.02 43.56 21.52
C ALA A 81 -18.65 44.07 21.08
N VAL A 82 -18.13 43.50 19.99
CA VAL A 82 -16.95 44.05 19.30
C VAL A 82 -17.42 45.24 18.48
N VAL A 83 -16.88 46.42 18.76
CA VAL A 83 -17.20 47.64 18.03
C VAL A 83 -15.96 48.15 17.33
N PHE A 84 -16.04 48.30 16.00
CA PHE A 84 -15.03 48.93 15.16
C PHE A 84 -15.41 50.39 14.92
N ASN A 85 -14.59 51.31 15.43
CA ASN A 85 -14.71 52.75 15.23
C ASN A 85 -13.82 53.16 14.06
N PHE A 86 -14.43 53.61 12.95
CA PHE A 86 -13.69 53.93 11.73
C PHE A 86 -12.86 55.20 11.85
N ALA A 87 -13.28 56.16 12.68
CA ALA A 87 -12.54 57.41 12.87
C ALA A 87 -11.25 57.22 13.67
N ALA A 88 -11.28 56.34 14.67
CA ALA A 88 -10.10 55.97 15.46
C ALA A 88 -9.25 54.89 14.79
N ASP A 89 -9.74 54.28 13.71
CA ASP A 89 -9.26 53.00 13.17
C ASP A 89 -8.98 52.01 14.30
N ASP A 90 -9.92 51.81 15.21
CA ASP A 90 -9.72 50.91 16.36
C ASP A 90 -10.96 50.06 16.65
N ALA A 91 -10.73 48.82 17.06
CA ALA A 91 -11.77 47.85 17.37
C ALA A 91 -11.62 47.39 18.83
N ALA A 92 -12.66 47.62 19.62
CA ALA A 92 -12.65 47.36 21.06
C ALA A 92 -13.93 46.65 21.53
N LEU A 93 -13.85 46.01 22.69
CA LEU A 93 -14.96 45.29 23.30
C LEU A 93 -15.72 46.21 24.26
N TYR A 94 -17.03 46.31 24.07
CA TYR A 94 -17.93 47.10 24.92
C TYR A 94 -19.00 46.23 25.56
N GLU A 95 -19.34 46.52 26.81
CA GLU A 95 -20.47 45.92 27.52
C GLU A 95 -21.74 46.73 27.26
N LEU A 96 -22.81 46.06 26.82
CA LEU A 96 -24.08 46.68 26.47
C LEU A 96 -25.01 46.76 27.69
N ALA A 97 -24.69 47.65 28.63
CA ALA A 97 -25.41 47.75 29.91
C ALA A 97 -26.72 48.56 29.86
N GLY A 98 -27.06 49.18 28.72
CA GLY A 98 -28.28 49.96 28.53
C GLY A 98 -28.43 50.51 27.12
N PHE A 99 -29.48 51.31 26.87
CA PHE A 99 -29.82 51.83 25.54
C PHE A 99 -29.12 53.16 25.23
N GLU A 100 -28.76 53.92 26.26
CA GLU A 100 -28.13 55.22 26.16
C GLU A 100 -26.61 55.07 25.92
N PRO A 101 -25.98 55.92 25.07
CA PRO A 101 -24.54 55.85 24.79
C PRO A 101 -23.63 55.93 26.04
N GLU A 102 -24.10 56.57 27.11
CA GLU A 102 -23.42 56.70 28.39
C GLU A 102 -23.37 55.40 29.21
N LEU A 103 -24.18 54.41 28.84
CA LEU A 103 -24.22 53.08 29.46
C LEU A 103 -23.34 52.04 28.72
N LEU A 104 -22.58 52.47 27.71
CA LEU A 104 -21.61 51.64 27.01
C LEU A 104 -20.27 51.68 27.74
N VAL A 105 -19.90 50.57 28.39
CA VAL A 105 -18.68 50.48 29.19
C VAL A 105 -17.59 49.76 28.39
N LEU A 106 -16.45 50.42 28.16
CA LEU A 106 -15.28 49.81 27.55
C LEU A 106 -14.70 48.72 28.48
N ALA A 107 -14.45 47.52 27.95
CA ALA A 107 -13.84 46.43 28.71
C ALA A 107 -12.30 46.42 28.52
N PRO A 108 -11.48 46.88 29.50
CA PRO A 108 -10.06 47.21 29.28
C PRO A 108 -9.10 46.00 29.19
N ASN A 109 -9.53 44.78 29.53
CA ASN A 109 -8.71 43.55 29.46
C ASN A 109 -9.20 42.58 28.36
N ALA A 110 -9.32 43.07 27.11
CA ALA A 110 -9.91 42.33 25.99
C ALA A 110 -9.03 41.17 25.43
N SER A 111 -7.76 41.08 25.83
CA SER A 111 -6.81 40.09 25.27
C SER A 111 -7.05 38.64 25.69
N ALA A 112 -8.00 38.37 26.60
CA ALA A 112 -8.34 37.00 27.01
C ALA A 112 -9.51 36.39 26.21
N SER A 113 -10.40 37.19 25.61
CA SER A 113 -11.62 36.69 24.95
C SER A 113 -11.70 36.97 23.45
N ILE A 114 -11.18 38.09 22.94
CA ILE A 114 -11.28 38.43 21.50
C ILE A 114 -10.00 39.12 21.01
N SER A 115 -9.38 38.58 19.96
CA SER A 115 -8.19 39.11 19.29
C SER A 115 -8.53 39.64 17.90
N VAL A 116 -8.46 40.96 17.70
CA VAL A 116 -8.68 41.57 16.37
C VAL A 116 -7.49 41.26 15.47
N TYR A 117 -7.74 40.62 14.33
CA TYR A 117 -6.72 40.12 13.40
C TYR A 117 -6.45 41.08 12.23
N SER A 118 -7.50 41.63 11.63
CA SER A 118 -7.37 42.62 10.56
C SER A 118 -8.58 43.56 10.55
N ARG A 119 -8.35 44.78 10.08
CA ARG A 119 -9.37 45.81 9.85
C ARG A 119 -9.02 46.56 8.58
N SER A 120 -10.03 46.88 7.77
CA SER A 120 -9.82 47.62 6.53
C SER A 120 -11.09 48.34 6.10
N VAL A 121 -10.93 49.54 5.58
CA VAL A 121 -12.00 50.26 4.86
C VAL A 121 -11.50 50.46 3.43
N VAL A 122 -12.15 49.80 2.47
CA VAL A 122 -11.78 49.86 1.05
C VAL A 122 -13.06 50.11 0.25
N ASP A 123 -13.05 51.12 -0.62
CA ASP A 123 -14.17 51.47 -1.51
C ASP A 123 -15.54 51.61 -0.82
N GLY A 124 -15.58 52.18 0.39
CA GLY A 124 -16.81 52.36 1.17
C GLY A 124 -17.34 51.08 1.82
N SER A 125 -16.59 49.97 1.78
CA SER A 125 -16.86 48.76 2.55
C SER A 125 -15.89 48.62 3.71
N ALA A 126 -16.43 48.60 4.93
CA ALA A 126 -15.67 48.40 6.17
C ALA A 126 -15.69 46.93 6.57
N GLN A 127 -14.52 46.39 6.89
CA GLN A 127 -14.36 44.99 7.27
C GLN A 127 -13.55 44.88 8.57
N VAL A 128 -14.01 44.02 9.46
CA VAL A 128 -13.32 43.67 10.70
C VAL A 128 -13.23 42.15 10.84
N THR A 129 -12.03 41.66 11.11
CA THR A 129 -11.75 40.24 11.34
C THR A 129 -11.21 40.07 12.74
N PHE A 130 -11.80 39.16 13.51
CA PHE A 130 -11.37 38.87 14.88
C PHE A 130 -11.47 37.37 15.18
N GLU A 131 -10.64 36.92 16.13
CA GLU A 131 -10.58 35.54 16.61
C GLU A 131 -11.02 35.48 18.07
N ARG A 132 -11.79 34.46 18.47
CA ARG A 132 -12.21 34.22 19.85
C ARG A 132 -12.28 32.74 20.21
N PRO A 133 -12.19 32.36 21.49
CA PRO A 133 -12.51 31.00 21.95
C PRO A 133 -13.99 30.63 21.71
N LEU A 134 -14.28 29.34 21.60
CA LEU A 134 -15.67 28.84 21.51
C LEU A 134 -16.38 28.92 22.86
N GLU A 135 -15.68 28.65 23.96
CA GLU A 135 -16.21 28.79 25.30
C GLU A 135 -16.27 30.26 25.74
N ALA A 136 -17.27 30.62 26.55
CA ALA A 136 -17.37 31.96 27.12
C ALA A 136 -16.25 32.18 28.14
N VAL A 137 -15.40 33.19 27.91
CA VAL A 137 -14.23 33.45 28.78
C VAL A 137 -14.51 34.56 29.80
N ALA A 138 -15.55 35.37 29.60
CA ALA A 138 -15.98 36.42 30.51
C ALA A 138 -17.46 36.29 30.88
N LYS A 139 -17.86 36.90 31.99
CA LYS A 139 -19.25 36.87 32.49
C LYS A 139 -20.26 37.49 31.51
N THR A 140 -19.79 38.42 30.67
CA THR A 140 -20.57 39.12 29.64
C THR A 140 -20.35 38.53 28.23
N ASP A 141 -19.70 37.37 28.13
CA ASP A 141 -19.43 36.65 26.87
C ASP A 141 -20.36 35.44 26.73
N VAL A 142 -20.63 35.01 25.49
CA VAL A 142 -21.57 33.92 25.16
C VAL A 142 -20.84 32.79 24.46
N SER A 143 -21.03 31.54 24.90
CA SER A 143 -20.39 30.38 24.27
C SER A 143 -21.02 30.07 22.91
N ILE A 144 -20.20 29.58 21.98
CA ILE A 144 -20.63 29.09 20.66
C ILE A 144 -20.58 27.56 20.68
N ASP A 145 -21.74 26.94 20.51
CA ASP A 145 -21.85 25.52 20.19
C ASP A 145 -21.96 25.37 18.67
N LEU A 146 -20.95 24.74 18.05
CA LEU A 146 -20.88 24.52 16.61
C LEU A 146 -22.00 23.60 16.08
N ALA A 147 -22.67 22.83 16.95
CA ALA A 147 -23.80 21.98 16.58
C ALA A 147 -25.13 22.73 16.48
N THR A 148 -25.21 23.98 16.97
CA THR A 148 -26.43 24.78 16.97
C THR A 148 -26.21 26.14 16.30
N LYS A 149 -27.31 26.80 15.90
CA LYS A 149 -27.21 28.17 15.35
C LYS A 149 -26.98 29.16 16.49
N SER A 150 -26.00 30.05 16.31
CA SER A 150 -25.73 31.18 17.22
C SER A 150 -26.49 32.42 16.77
N LEU A 151 -26.97 33.24 17.71
CA LEU A 151 -27.56 34.53 17.40
C LEU A 151 -26.47 35.60 17.31
N LEU A 152 -26.38 36.26 16.15
CA LEU A 152 -25.53 37.42 15.95
C LEU A 152 -26.38 38.68 15.88
N ASN A 153 -26.14 39.57 16.84
CA ASN A 153 -26.74 40.89 16.92
C ASN A 153 -25.75 41.91 16.34
N TRP A 154 -26.23 42.79 15.47
CA TRP A 154 -25.41 43.79 14.81
C TRP A 154 -26.06 45.16 14.81
N ALA A 155 -25.23 46.20 14.76
CA ALA A 155 -25.64 47.59 14.65
C ALA A 155 -24.53 48.44 13.99
N TYR A 156 -24.89 49.54 13.34
CA TYR A 156 -23.93 50.54 12.85
C TYR A 156 -24.55 51.94 12.96
N GLY A 157 -23.72 52.98 12.95
CA GLY A 157 -24.18 54.38 13.02
C GLY A 157 -23.42 55.29 12.08
N HIS A 158 -24.01 56.46 11.80
CA HIS A 158 -23.43 57.52 10.96
C HIS A 158 -22.83 58.67 11.79
N ASP A 159 -23.11 58.71 13.10
CA ASP A 159 -22.57 59.71 14.04
C ASP A 159 -21.34 59.16 14.77
N ALA A 160 -20.45 60.03 15.26
CA ALA A 160 -19.25 59.59 15.97
C ALA A 160 -19.56 58.67 17.16
N TRP A 161 -18.85 57.55 17.28
CA TRP A 161 -19.00 56.61 18.39
C TRP A 161 -18.51 57.20 19.72
N PRO A 162 -19.20 56.97 20.86
CA PRO A 162 -20.47 56.25 21.01
C PRO A 162 -21.70 57.11 20.64
N SER A 163 -22.62 56.52 19.88
CA SER A 163 -23.86 57.16 19.43
C SER A 163 -24.98 56.14 19.27
N TYR A 164 -26.21 56.60 19.05
CA TYR A 164 -27.31 55.72 18.66
C TYR A 164 -27.05 55.10 17.28
N HIS A 165 -27.45 53.85 17.09
CA HIS A 165 -27.34 53.18 15.80
C HIS A 165 -28.29 53.78 14.76
N HIS A 166 -27.83 53.86 13.52
CA HIS A 166 -28.67 54.16 12.35
C HIS A 166 -29.58 52.96 12.05
N ASP A 167 -29.01 51.75 12.07
CA ASP A 167 -29.74 50.51 11.83
C ASP A 167 -29.20 49.35 12.68
N ARG A 168 -30.03 48.33 12.91
CA ARG A 168 -29.73 47.17 13.75
C ARG A 168 -30.46 45.92 13.27
N GLY A 169 -29.94 44.75 13.59
CA GLY A 169 -30.62 43.48 13.33
C GLY A 169 -30.07 42.31 14.11
N SER A 170 -30.77 41.18 14.01
CA SER A 170 -30.39 39.91 14.62
C SER A 170 -30.61 38.77 13.63
N ALA A 171 -29.67 37.83 13.54
CA ALA A 171 -29.78 36.65 12.69
C ALA A 171 -29.24 35.40 13.39
N ALA A 172 -29.99 34.29 13.29
CA ALA A 172 -29.54 32.98 13.73
C ALA A 172 -28.68 32.33 12.64
N VAL A 173 -27.39 32.17 12.91
CA VAL A 173 -26.39 31.71 11.95
C VAL A 173 -25.61 30.50 12.46
N SER A 174 -25.25 29.60 11.56
CA SER A 174 -24.28 28.55 11.87
C SER A 174 -22.87 29.14 11.84
N LEU A 175 -22.16 29.05 12.96
CA LEU A 175 -20.80 29.54 13.11
C LEU A 175 -19.81 28.37 13.10
N GLY A 176 -18.63 28.61 12.53
CA GLY A 176 -17.63 27.58 12.25
C GLY A 176 -17.96 26.79 10.97
N THR A 177 -16.93 26.28 10.30
CA THR A 177 -17.13 25.54 9.05
C THR A 177 -17.78 24.19 9.33
N HIS A 178 -19.11 24.14 9.30
CA HIS A 178 -19.84 22.91 9.04
C HIS A 178 -19.65 22.55 7.56
N GLN A 179 -18.76 21.58 7.34
CA GLN A 179 -18.58 20.79 6.12
C GLN A 179 -18.18 21.53 4.82
N LEU A 180 -16.89 21.39 4.45
CA LEU A 180 -16.44 21.33 3.04
C LEU A 180 -17.05 20.13 2.26
N ASN A 181 -18.01 19.41 2.85
CA ASN A 181 -18.85 18.38 2.23
C ASN A 181 -20.35 18.74 2.17
N ALA A 182 -20.78 19.90 2.69
CA ALA A 182 -22.10 20.46 2.42
C ALA A 182 -21.91 21.58 1.42
N SER A 183 -21.97 21.22 0.14
CA SER A 183 -22.25 22.17 -0.93
C SER A 183 -23.51 22.99 -0.53
N PRO A 184 -23.67 24.27 -0.91
CA PRO A 184 -24.89 25.04 -0.63
C PRO A 184 -26.04 24.46 -1.48
N THR A 185 -26.55 23.30 -1.07
CA THR A 185 -27.29 22.33 -1.91
C THR A 185 -28.46 21.71 -1.16
N GLY A 186 -29.03 22.46 -0.22
CA GLY A 186 -30.47 22.30 0.02
C GLY A 186 -31.19 22.69 -1.26
N LEU A 187 -32.13 21.87 -1.69
CA LEU A 187 -33.00 22.16 -2.83
C LEU A 187 -33.75 23.48 -2.62
N CYS A 188 -34.08 23.80 -1.37
CA CYS A 188 -34.66 25.08 -0.95
C CYS A 188 -33.74 26.30 -1.02
N ALA A 189 -32.43 26.10 -1.12
CA ALA A 189 -31.44 27.17 -1.27
C ALA A 189 -31.03 27.39 -2.74
N SER A 190 -31.67 26.68 -3.68
CA SER A 190 -31.29 26.72 -5.08
C SER A 190 -31.83 27.98 -5.77
N PRO A 191 -31.04 28.63 -6.65
CA PRO A 191 -31.53 29.74 -7.47
C PRO A 191 -32.73 29.37 -8.34
N GLU A 192 -32.84 28.09 -8.71
CA GLU A 192 -33.97 27.56 -9.47
C GLU A 192 -35.25 27.57 -8.63
N PHE A 193 -35.18 27.19 -7.36
CA PHE A 193 -36.32 27.27 -6.43
C PHE A 193 -36.71 28.72 -6.12
N ASP A 194 -35.72 29.61 -5.97
CA ASP A 194 -35.98 31.03 -5.75
C ASP A 194 -36.69 31.66 -6.95
N ALA A 195 -36.30 31.28 -8.17
CA ALA A 195 -36.89 31.77 -9.41
C ALA A 195 -38.28 31.19 -9.75
N LEU A 196 -38.76 30.16 -9.04
CA LEU A 196 -40.09 29.59 -9.30
C LEU A 196 -41.22 30.54 -8.89
N PRO A 197 -42.24 30.73 -9.74
CA PRO A 197 -43.41 31.53 -9.39
C PRO A 197 -44.28 30.82 -8.35
N LEU A 198 -44.86 31.59 -7.43
CA LEU A 198 -45.90 31.11 -6.53
C LEU A 198 -47.20 30.84 -7.29
N GLN A 199 -47.82 29.69 -7.02
CA GLN A 199 -49.09 29.27 -7.61
C GLN A 199 -50.17 29.20 -6.55
N THR A 200 -51.41 29.54 -6.90
CA THR A 200 -52.55 29.37 -5.98
C THR A 200 -52.86 27.89 -5.80
N LEU A 201 -53.00 27.46 -4.54
CA LEU A 201 -53.25 26.08 -4.19
C LEU A 201 -54.76 25.75 -4.29
N GLY A 202 -55.18 25.27 -5.47
CA GLY A 202 -56.59 25.00 -5.77
C GLY A 202 -57.40 26.29 -5.90
N LYS A 203 -58.56 26.35 -5.24
CA LYS A 203 -59.44 27.55 -5.19
C LYS A 203 -59.27 28.38 -3.91
N GLY A 204 -58.30 28.05 -3.06
CA GLY A 204 -58.11 28.66 -1.74
C GLY A 204 -57.17 29.87 -1.70
N PRO A 205 -57.01 30.50 -0.53
CA PRO A 205 -56.14 31.66 -0.33
C PRO A 205 -54.65 31.30 -0.18
N VAL A 206 -54.31 30.01 -0.04
CA VAL A 206 -52.93 29.55 0.12
C VAL A 206 -52.21 29.54 -1.22
N ARG A 207 -50.98 30.05 -1.25
CA ARG A 207 -50.07 29.98 -2.39
C ARG A 207 -48.91 29.03 -2.08
N PHE A 208 -48.40 28.34 -3.09
CA PHE A 208 -47.29 27.41 -2.93
C PHE A 208 -46.34 27.42 -4.14
N LYS A 209 -45.10 27.00 -3.91
CA LYS A 209 -44.16 26.59 -4.96
C LYS A 209 -43.39 25.35 -4.49
N SER A 210 -43.00 24.51 -5.43
CA SER A 210 -42.24 23.30 -5.13
C SER A 210 -41.21 22.99 -6.20
N LEU A 211 -40.08 22.44 -5.80
CA LEU A 211 -39.04 21.91 -6.67
C LEU A 211 -38.59 20.56 -6.12
N ALA A 212 -38.46 19.56 -6.98
CA ALA A 212 -37.97 18.22 -6.63
C ALA A 212 -36.71 17.86 -7.42
N ASP A 213 -35.76 17.20 -6.76
CA ASP A 213 -34.70 16.42 -7.39
C ASP A 213 -35.05 14.92 -7.32
N ASP A 214 -34.11 14.02 -7.62
CA ASP A 214 -34.36 12.57 -7.64
C ASP A 214 -34.62 11.96 -6.23
N LEU A 215 -34.36 12.70 -5.14
CA LEU A 215 -34.40 12.19 -3.76
C LEU A 215 -35.25 13.04 -2.80
N ARG A 216 -35.42 14.32 -3.08
CA ARG A 216 -35.96 15.33 -2.16
C ARG A 216 -36.89 16.30 -2.87
N VAL A 217 -37.78 16.92 -2.09
CA VAL A 217 -38.65 18.01 -2.52
C VAL A 217 -38.51 19.18 -1.55
N CYS A 218 -38.39 20.37 -2.11
CA CYS A 218 -38.54 21.62 -1.39
C CYS A 218 -39.94 22.18 -1.63
N VAL A 219 -40.60 22.61 -0.58
CA VAL A 219 -41.95 23.16 -0.61
C VAL A 219 -41.98 24.45 0.18
N HIS A 220 -42.49 25.50 -0.46
CA HIS A 220 -42.78 26.76 0.20
C HIS A 220 -44.27 27.03 0.11
N VAL A 221 -44.86 27.48 1.22
CA VAL A 221 -46.25 27.88 1.31
C VAL A 221 -46.39 29.24 1.99
N GLU A 222 -47.39 29.99 1.53
CA GLU A 222 -47.65 31.36 1.97
C GLU A 222 -49.15 31.62 2.00
N LEU A 223 -49.62 32.23 3.08
CA LEU A 223 -51.00 32.67 3.29
C LEU A 223 -51.02 34.18 3.61
N HIS A 224 -51.90 34.92 2.93
CA HIS A 224 -52.16 36.34 3.19
C HIS A 224 -53.46 36.45 3.99
N ASP A 225 -53.34 36.49 5.31
CA ASP A 225 -54.47 36.67 6.23
C ASP A 225 -53.96 37.22 7.55
N THR A 226 -54.39 38.45 7.89
CA THR A 226 -53.99 39.13 9.14
C THR A 226 -54.60 38.49 10.39
N ALA A 227 -55.63 37.66 10.25
CA ALA A 227 -56.28 36.95 11.34
C ALA A 227 -55.75 35.51 11.53
N ALA A 228 -54.89 35.01 10.62
CA ALA A 228 -54.36 33.65 10.71
C ALA A 228 -53.42 33.44 11.90
N THR A 229 -53.76 32.48 12.76
CA THR A 229 -52.96 32.07 13.93
C THR A 229 -52.17 30.79 13.69
N TRP A 230 -52.51 30.04 12.64
CA TRP A 230 -51.73 28.88 12.20
C TRP A 230 -52.01 28.55 10.73
N LEU A 231 -51.03 27.95 10.05
CA LEU A 231 -51.13 27.44 8.67
C LEU A 231 -50.59 26.02 8.62
N GLY A 232 -51.35 25.10 7.99
CA GLY A 232 -50.96 23.70 7.84
C GLY A 232 -51.08 23.17 6.42
N ILE A 233 -50.14 22.31 6.04
CA ILE A 233 -50.21 21.52 4.79
C ILE A 233 -49.93 20.03 5.03
N SER A 234 -50.54 19.16 4.23
CA SER A 234 -50.35 17.72 4.26
C SER A 234 -50.33 17.13 2.86
N PHE A 235 -49.28 16.36 2.56
CA PHE A 235 -49.25 15.55 1.36
C PHE A 235 -50.04 14.26 1.60
N SER A 236 -50.93 13.92 0.68
CA SER A 236 -51.89 12.85 0.88
C SER A 236 -52.09 12.00 -0.39
N ASN A 237 -52.56 10.77 -0.20
CA ASN A 237 -53.05 9.92 -1.29
C ASN A 237 -54.53 10.19 -1.63
N SER A 238 -55.22 10.99 -0.81
CA SER A 238 -56.63 11.34 -1.00
C SER A 238 -56.91 12.83 -0.71
N THR A 239 -58.05 13.32 -1.19
CA THR A 239 -58.51 14.69 -0.93
C THR A 239 -59.10 14.89 0.48
N ALA A 240 -59.15 13.84 1.31
CA ALA A 240 -59.61 13.93 2.68
C ALA A 240 -58.48 14.43 3.61
N MET A 241 -58.84 15.22 4.63
CA MET A 241 -57.90 15.75 5.63
C MET A 241 -57.39 14.67 6.59
N VAL A 242 -58.28 13.75 6.99
CA VAL A 242 -57.98 12.57 7.81
C VAL A 242 -58.03 11.35 6.89
N ASN A 243 -57.01 10.50 6.95
CA ASN A 243 -56.81 9.38 6.02
C ASN A 243 -56.58 8.06 6.77
N ASP A 244 -56.87 6.94 6.11
CA ASP A 244 -56.49 5.59 6.56
C ASP A 244 -55.68 4.90 5.44
N PRO A 245 -54.38 4.65 5.62
CA PRO A 245 -53.56 4.96 6.80
C PRO A 245 -53.38 6.48 7.06
N VAL A 246 -53.07 6.83 8.31
CA VAL A 246 -52.93 8.23 8.78
C VAL A 246 -51.81 8.97 8.05
N ASN A 247 -52.06 10.21 7.63
CA ASN A 247 -51.04 11.09 7.06
C ASN A 247 -50.58 12.15 8.06
N ASN A 248 -49.36 12.63 7.89
CA ASN A 248 -48.78 13.72 8.66
C ASN A 248 -49.06 15.08 7.99
N ALA A 249 -49.05 16.13 8.79
CA ALA A 249 -49.19 17.51 8.35
C ALA A 249 -48.08 18.37 8.98
N VAL A 250 -47.52 19.27 8.17
CA VAL A 250 -46.61 20.32 8.65
C VAL A 250 -47.45 21.52 9.04
N VAL A 251 -47.37 21.94 10.29
CA VAL A 251 -48.16 23.06 10.82
C VAL A 251 -47.24 24.10 11.44
N PHE A 252 -47.46 25.36 11.06
CA PHE A 252 -46.78 26.51 11.63
C PHE A 252 -47.76 27.31 12.51
N ASP A 253 -47.58 27.26 13.83
CA ASP A 253 -48.33 28.07 14.81
C ASP A 253 -47.57 29.37 15.10
N VAL A 254 -48.09 30.49 14.58
CA VAL A 254 -47.40 31.78 14.62
C VAL A 254 -47.38 32.42 16.01
N ARG A 255 -48.16 31.89 16.97
CA ARG A 255 -48.20 32.40 18.35
C ARG A 255 -47.18 31.74 19.26
N THR A 256 -46.49 30.72 18.78
CA THR A 256 -45.43 30.03 19.53
C THR A 256 -44.06 30.30 18.91
N PRO A 257 -42.97 30.34 19.71
CA PRO A 257 -41.61 30.54 19.19
C PRO A 257 -41.04 29.31 18.46
N ARG A 258 -41.89 28.33 18.12
CA ARG A 258 -41.47 27.06 17.52
C ARG A 258 -41.46 27.17 15.99
N GLN A 259 -40.53 26.45 15.37
CA GLN A 259 -40.51 26.25 13.93
C GLN A 259 -41.72 25.37 13.50
N PRO A 260 -42.10 25.34 12.21
CA PRO A 260 -43.13 24.42 11.74
C PRO A 260 -42.89 22.98 12.19
N GLU A 261 -43.92 22.33 12.75
CA GLU A 261 -43.83 21.01 13.34
C GLU A 261 -44.76 20.01 12.62
N LEU A 262 -44.41 18.73 12.67
CA LEU A 262 -45.18 17.61 12.15
C LEU A 262 -46.20 17.11 13.18
N TYR A 263 -47.43 16.92 12.72
CA TYR A 263 -48.55 16.33 13.45
C TYR A 263 -49.14 15.15 12.66
N ALA A 264 -49.55 14.09 13.35
CA ALA A 264 -50.39 13.03 12.79
C ALA A 264 -51.86 13.41 12.93
N LEU A 265 -52.63 13.26 11.84
CA LEU A 265 -54.06 13.56 11.80
C LEU A 265 -54.87 12.25 11.91
N SER A 266 -55.09 11.77 13.13
CA SER A 266 -55.80 10.49 13.39
C SER A 266 -57.32 10.61 13.45
N GLY A 267 -57.88 11.82 13.47
CA GLY A 267 -59.31 12.09 13.61
C GLY A 267 -59.64 13.56 13.39
N TYR A 268 -60.92 13.92 13.52
CA TYR A 268 -61.42 15.27 13.20
C TYR A 268 -61.43 16.22 14.39
N ASP A 269 -61.38 15.68 15.61
CA ASP A 269 -61.41 16.49 16.81
C ASP A 269 -59.98 16.92 17.20
N PRO A 270 -59.80 18.09 17.85
CA PRO A 270 -58.46 18.57 18.22
C PRO A 270 -57.64 17.60 19.09
N GLU A 271 -58.32 16.71 19.82
CA GLU A 271 -57.69 15.66 20.62
C GLU A 271 -57.04 14.54 19.78
N ASP A 272 -57.45 14.38 18.53
CA ASP A 272 -56.90 13.41 17.58
C ASP A 272 -55.72 13.95 16.75
N ILE A 273 -55.27 15.18 17.03
CA ILE A 273 -54.13 15.82 16.39
C ILE A 273 -52.89 15.65 17.28
N VAL A 274 -52.06 14.66 16.95
CA VAL A 274 -50.93 14.26 17.80
C VAL A 274 -49.61 14.78 17.21
N ARG A 275 -48.87 15.58 17.97
CA ARG A 275 -47.52 16.03 17.58
C ARG A 275 -46.58 14.82 17.47
N LEU A 276 -45.86 14.69 16.36
CA LEU A 276 -44.90 13.59 16.19
C LEU A 276 -43.66 13.79 17.08
N ASP A 277 -43.18 12.71 17.69
CA ASP A 277 -41.94 12.72 18.48
C ASP A 277 -40.72 13.05 17.62
N SER A 278 -40.67 12.47 16.41
CA SER A 278 -39.62 12.75 15.43
C SER A 278 -40.05 13.83 14.46
N GLN A 279 -39.30 14.93 14.45
CA GLN A 279 -39.44 16.02 13.50
C GLN A 279 -38.49 15.89 12.31
N SER A 280 -37.66 14.84 12.27
CA SER A 280 -36.64 14.60 11.24
C SER A 280 -37.16 14.34 9.81
N PRO A 281 -38.43 13.95 9.54
CA PRO A 281 -38.93 13.82 8.17
C PRO A 281 -38.98 15.14 7.39
N ILE A 282 -38.94 16.29 8.09
CA ILE A 282 -38.83 17.61 7.48
C ILE A 282 -37.57 18.35 7.98
N ALA A 283 -36.99 19.16 7.10
CA ALA A 283 -36.00 20.15 7.45
C ALA A 283 -36.59 21.54 7.18
N VAL A 284 -36.78 22.34 8.24
CA VAL A 284 -37.28 23.71 8.12
C VAL A 284 -36.16 24.61 7.60
N TYR A 285 -36.36 25.17 6.41
CA TYR A 285 -35.42 26.08 5.77
C TYR A 285 -35.65 27.53 6.21
N ALA A 286 -36.91 27.97 6.21
CA ALA A 286 -37.33 29.29 6.65
C ALA A 286 -38.78 29.26 7.17
N ALA A 287 -39.12 30.15 8.10
CA ALA A 287 -40.48 30.39 8.54
C ALA A 287 -40.60 31.84 9.03
N SER A 288 -41.68 32.53 8.69
CA SER A 288 -41.94 33.89 9.15
C SER A 288 -43.43 34.22 9.16
N ALA A 289 -43.80 35.12 10.08
CA ALA A 289 -45.14 35.69 10.17
C ALA A 289 -44.99 37.20 10.43
N VAL A 290 -45.03 37.99 9.35
CA VAL A 290 -44.79 39.44 9.38
C VAL A 290 -45.82 40.10 8.47
N ASP A 291 -46.39 41.24 8.88
CA ASP A 291 -47.33 42.05 8.08
C ASP A 291 -48.54 41.29 7.50
N GLY A 292 -49.10 40.33 8.26
CA GLY A 292 -50.26 39.55 7.83
C GLY A 292 -49.96 38.46 6.80
N VAL A 293 -48.69 38.14 6.57
CA VAL A 293 -48.24 37.05 5.71
C VAL A 293 -47.63 35.93 6.56
N VAL A 294 -48.27 34.77 6.57
CA VAL A 294 -47.80 33.55 7.24
C VAL A 294 -47.15 32.64 6.20
N GLN A 295 -45.85 32.37 6.33
CA GLN A 295 -45.11 31.57 5.35
C GLN A 295 -44.08 30.64 5.99
N PHE A 296 -43.85 29.50 5.34
CA PHE A 296 -42.73 28.62 5.67
C PHE A 296 -42.25 27.81 4.47
N THR A 297 -40.97 27.41 4.56
CA THR A 297 -40.26 26.61 3.57
C THR A 297 -39.69 25.37 4.25
N VAL A 298 -40.02 24.19 3.73
CA VAL A 298 -39.54 22.90 4.25
C VAL A 298 -38.96 22.04 3.13
N GLU A 299 -37.90 21.31 3.44
CA GLU A 299 -37.32 20.26 2.60
C GLU A 299 -37.63 18.89 3.19
N ARG A 300 -38.05 17.92 2.37
CA ARG A 300 -38.24 16.53 2.80
C ARG A 300 -37.84 15.54 1.71
N SER A 301 -37.70 14.27 2.05
CA SER A 301 -37.49 13.21 1.05
C SER A 301 -38.76 12.97 0.23
N LEU A 302 -38.59 12.59 -1.04
CA LEU A 302 -39.68 12.06 -1.86
C LEU A 302 -40.17 10.70 -1.36
N ALA A 303 -39.29 9.88 -0.78
CA ALA A 303 -39.69 8.62 -0.17
C ALA A 303 -40.35 8.88 1.19
N ALA A 304 -41.37 8.07 1.53
CA ALA A 304 -41.97 8.08 2.86
C ALA A 304 -40.92 7.64 3.90
N VAL A 305 -40.64 8.48 4.89
CA VAL A 305 -39.60 8.22 5.92
C VAL A 305 -40.21 7.78 7.25
N ALA A 306 -41.54 7.86 7.41
CA ALA A 306 -42.28 7.40 8.57
C ALA A 306 -43.61 6.73 8.16
N PRO A 307 -44.24 5.91 9.02
CA PRO A 307 -45.51 5.23 8.71
C PRO A 307 -46.67 6.18 8.40
N SER A 308 -46.64 7.39 8.96
CA SER A 308 -47.62 8.45 8.69
C SER A 308 -47.22 9.38 7.54
N ASP A 309 -46.16 9.06 6.82
CA ASP A 309 -45.61 9.87 5.74
C ASP A 309 -46.04 9.32 4.38
N VAL A 310 -46.40 10.19 3.45
CA VAL A 310 -46.81 9.80 2.09
C VAL A 310 -45.64 9.97 1.13
N ALA A 311 -45.33 8.92 0.37
CA ALA A 311 -44.32 8.96 -0.68
C ALA A 311 -44.82 9.80 -1.86
N LEU A 312 -43.95 10.65 -2.39
CA LEU A 312 -44.22 11.59 -3.47
C LEU A 312 -43.56 11.14 -4.76
N ALA A 313 -44.29 11.27 -5.85
CA ALA A 313 -43.75 11.13 -7.20
C ALA A 313 -43.60 12.51 -7.83
N VAL A 314 -42.51 12.70 -8.59
CA VAL A 314 -42.35 13.88 -9.44
C VAL A 314 -43.47 13.87 -10.49
N GLY A 315 -44.27 14.94 -10.54
CA GLY A 315 -45.55 14.98 -11.25
C GLY A 315 -46.73 15.25 -10.30
N ASN A 316 -47.88 14.60 -10.51
CA ASN A 316 -49.11 14.90 -9.78
C ASN A 316 -49.11 14.31 -8.36
N SER A 317 -49.33 15.16 -7.35
CA SER A 317 -49.53 14.79 -5.94
C SER A 317 -50.75 15.53 -5.37
N VAL A 318 -51.40 14.99 -4.33
CA VAL A 318 -52.48 15.69 -3.62
C VAL A 318 -51.91 16.45 -2.43
N LEU A 319 -52.17 17.76 -2.39
CA LEU A 319 -51.78 18.63 -1.28
C LEU A 319 -53.05 19.18 -0.61
N ASN A 320 -53.22 18.82 0.64
CA ASN A 320 -54.27 19.30 1.52
C ASN A 320 -53.74 20.49 2.33
N TRP A 321 -54.58 21.49 2.55
CA TRP A 321 -54.22 22.69 3.32
C TRP A 321 -55.37 23.12 4.23
N ALA A 322 -55.01 23.74 5.35
CA ALA A 322 -55.95 24.32 6.30
C ALA A 322 -55.29 25.47 7.07
N TYR A 323 -56.07 26.42 7.53
CA TYR A 323 -55.62 27.48 8.43
C TYR A 323 -56.74 27.86 9.40
N GLY A 324 -56.40 28.51 10.52
CA GLY A 324 -57.37 28.94 11.53
C GLY A 324 -57.04 30.30 12.12
N HIS A 325 -58.02 30.87 12.82
CA HIS A 325 -57.92 32.15 13.55
C HIS A 325 -57.81 31.95 15.06
N ASP A 326 -57.91 30.71 15.53
CA ASP A 326 -57.90 30.34 16.96
C ASP A 326 -56.58 29.67 17.39
N ALA A 327 -56.40 29.53 18.70
CA ALA A 327 -55.87 28.32 19.35
C ALA A 327 -55.36 27.12 18.50
N TRP A 328 -54.14 26.98 17.94
CA TRP A 328 -53.71 25.64 17.47
C TRP A 328 -53.49 24.69 18.67
N PRO A 329 -53.99 23.44 18.64
CA PRO A 329 -54.90 22.84 17.66
C PRO A 329 -56.36 23.32 17.82
N SER A 330 -56.99 23.69 16.70
CA SER A 330 -58.39 24.12 16.62
C SER A 330 -59.01 23.64 15.31
N TYR A 331 -60.33 23.74 15.21
CA TYR A 331 -60.99 23.62 13.92
C TYR A 331 -60.49 24.72 12.98
N HIS A 332 -60.24 24.37 11.73
CA HIS A 332 -59.83 25.31 10.69
C HIS A 332 -60.95 26.30 10.38
N HIS A 333 -60.55 27.54 10.08
CA HIS A 333 -61.43 28.55 9.51
C HIS A 333 -61.82 28.18 8.08
N ASP A 334 -60.83 27.77 7.28
CA ASP A 334 -61.03 27.25 5.92
C ASP A 334 -60.05 26.12 5.61
N ARG A 335 -60.42 25.26 4.65
CA ARG A 335 -59.64 24.10 4.22
C ARG A 335 -59.85 23.81 2.75
N GLY A 336 -58.87 23.16 2.12
CA GLY A 336 -59.01 22.69 0.76
C GLY A 336 -58.02 21.60 0.38
N SER A 337 -58.24 21.04 -0.82
CA SER A 337 -57.38 20.03 -1.41
C SER A 337 -57.17 20.37 -2.89
N ALA A 338 -55.95 20.17 -3.37
CA ALA A 338 -55.60 20.39 -4.77
C ALA A 338 -54.67 19.29 -5.28
N GLN A 339 -54.85 18.89 -6.54
CA GLN A 339 -53.78 18.18 -7.25
C GLN A 339 -52.74 19.20 -7.71
N VAL A 340 -51.51 18.99 -7.27
CA VAL A 340 -50.36 19.84 -7.57
C VAL A 340 -49.35 19.05 -8.40
N SER A 341 -48.77 19.69 -9.41
CA SER A 341 -47.62 19.13 -10.12
C SER A 341 -46.35 19.57 -9.42
N ILE A 342 -45.64 18.64 -8.79
CA ILE A 342 -44.33 18.91 -8.19
C ILE A 342 -43.33 19.12 -9.34
N ALA A 343 -42.75 20.31 -9.42
CA ALA A 343 -41.86 20.67 -10.52
C ALA A 343 -40.54 19.87 -10.40
N ALA A 344 -40.23 19.08 -11.41
CA ALA A 344 -38.91 18.50 -11.56
C ALA A 344 -37.90 19.63 -11.76
N ARG A 345 -36.75 19.59 -11.09
CA ARG A 345 -35.61 20.39 -11.50
C ARG A 345 -35.34 20.06 -12.97
N SER A 346 -35.48 21.07 -13.84
CA SER A 346 -35.25 20.91 -15.26
C SER A 346 -33.78 20.59 -15.48
N ALA A 347 -33.45 19.30 -15.47
CA ALA A 347 -32.20 18.84 -16.02
C ALA A 347 -32.31 19.00 -17.53
N ALA A 348 -31.87 20.16 -18.06
CA ALA A 348 -30.92 20.01 -19.14
C ALA A 348 -29.79 19.19 -18.50
N PRO A 349 -29.49 17.96 -18.95
CA PRO A 349 -28.39 17.24 -18.34
C PRO A 349 -27.17 18.12 -18.55
N ALA A 350 -26.64 18.70 -17.47
CA ALA A 350 -25.30 19.23 -17.50
C ALA A 350 -24.48 18.06 -18.01
N SER A 351 -23.90 18.20 -19.21
CA SER A 351 -23.12 17.14 -19.83
C SER A 351 -22.19 16.56 -18.76
N LEU A 352 -22.05 15.23 -18.72
CA LEU A 352 -21.09 14.59 -17.81
C LEU A 352 -19.70 15.23 -17.96
N CYS A 353 -19.40 15.71 -19.16
CA CYS A 353 -18.21 16.48 -19.49
C CYS A 353 -18.17 17.89 -18.89
N ALA A 354 -19.30 18.55 -18.65
CA ALA A 354 -19.37 19.84 -17.96
C ALA A 354 -19.22 19.71 -16.43
N SER A 355 -19.25 18.50 -15.90
CA SER A 355 -19.20 18.26 -14.46
C SER A 355 -17.86 18.70 -13.85
N ARG A 356 -17.90 19.27 -12.63
CA ARG A 356 -16.69 19.70 -11.91
C ARG A 356 -15.67 18.57 -11.69
N TRP A 357 -16.16 17.33 -11.55
CA TRP A 357 -15.33 16.14 -11.42
C TRP A 357 -14.54 15.86 -12.70
N PHE A 358 -15.15 16.05 -13.87
CA PHE A 358 -14.45 15.89 -15.14
C PHE A 358 -13.53 17.06 -15.46
N GLN A 359 -13.97 18.30 -15.23
CA GLN A 359 -13.21 19.51 -15.57
C GLN A 359 -11.97 19.70 -14.67
N HIS A 360 -12.12 19.47 -13.36
CA HIS A 360 -11.08 19.77 -12.37
C HIS A 360 -10.70 18.61 -11.44
N GLY A 361 -11.50 17.55 -11.39
CA GLY A 361 -11.32 16.44 -10.44
C GLY A 361 -10.46 15.27 -10.94
N LEU A 362 -10.13 15.21 -12.23
CA LEU A 362 -9.41 14.06 -12.83
C LEU A 362 -8.18 14.52 -13.64
N PRO A 363 -6.99 13.92 -13.43
CA PRO A 363 -5.82 14.23 -14.24
C PRO A 363 -5.90 13.60 -15.64
N LEU A 364 -5.23 14.23 -16.62
CA LEU A 364 -4.96 13.60 -17.92
C LEU A 364 -3.93 12.47 -17.73
N ARG A 365 -4.16 11.33 -18.38
CA ARG A 365 -3.26 10.17 -18.36
C ARG A 365 -2.69 9.94 -19.75
N THR A 366 -1.40 9.67 -19.84
CA THR A 366 -0.73 9.35 -21.10
C THR A 366 -1.24 8.03 -21.70
N LEU A 367 -1.55 8.04 -23.01
CA LEU A 367 -1.96 6.88 -23.81
C LEU A 367 -0.80 6.29 -24.63
N ASP A 368 0.10 7.13 -25.11
CA ASP A 368 1.22 6.75 -25.97
C ASP A 368 2.56 6.69 -25.21
N PRO A 369 3.55 5.92 -25.69
CA PRO A 369 4.84 5.84 -25.02
C PRO A 369 5.62 7.17 -24.96
N THR A 370 5.34 8.11 -25.87
CA THR A 370 6.08 9.38 -25.98
C THR A 370 5.48 10.50 -25.14
N GLY A 371 4.27 10.34 -24.60
CA GLY A 371 3.56 11.38 -23.85
C GLY A 371 2.79 12.36 -24.72
N ALA A 372 2.80 12.18 -26.04
CA ALA A 372 2.19 13.09 -27.00
C ALA A 372 0.65 12.99 -27.03
N LEU A 373 0.06 11.87 -26.62
CA LEU A 373 -1.38 11.64 -26.62
C LEU A 373 -1.84 11.28 -25.21
N GLN A 374 -2.83 12.01 -24.70
CA GLN A 374 -3.37 11.86 -23.36
C GLN A 374 -4.89 11.70 -23.38
N ILE A 375 -5.41 11.00 -22.38
CA ILE A 375 -6.84 10.75 -22.18
C ILE A 375 -7.27 11.09 -20.76
N ARG A 376 -8.48 11.62 -20.64
CA ARG A 376 -9.24 11.73 -19.39
C ARG A 376 -10.62 11.12 -19.63
N ARG A 377 -11.16 10.39 -18.64
CA ARG A 377 -12.44 9.70 -18.76
C ARG A 377 -13.21 9.72 -17.44
N LEU A 378 -14.54 9.80 -17.52
CA LEU A 378 -15.45 9.70 -16.39
C LEU A 378 -16.72 8.93 -16.75
N LEU A 379 -17.20 8.09 -15.84
CA LEU A 379 -18.43 7.32 -15.98
C LEU A 379 -19.46 7.73 -14.92
N HIS A 380 -20.69 8.03 -15.34
CA HIS A 380 -21.80 8.26 -14.41
C HIS A 380 -23.15 8.02 -15.12
N ASN A 381 -24.10 7.38 -14.43
CA ASN A 381 -25.47 7.14 -14.90
C ASN A 381 -25.57 6.60 -16.35
N GLY A 382 -24.77 5.58 -16.69
CA GLY A 382 -24.82 4.97 -18.03
C GLY A 382 -24.28 5.86 -19.16
N GLN A 383 -23.50 6.89 -18.82
CA GLN A 383 -22.82 7.78 -19.75
C GLN A 383 -21.30 7.78 -19.48
N ALA A 384 -20.50 7.88 -20.53
CA ALA A 384 -19.06 8.09 -20.48
C ALA A 384 -18.72 9.46 -21.08
N CYS A 385 -17.96 10.27 -20.36
CA CYS A 385 -17.29 11.43 -20.91
C CYS A 385 -15.81 11.12 -21.14
N VAL A 386 -15.29 11.45 -22.32
CA VAL A 386 -13.90 11.21 -22.70
C VAL A 386 -13.30 12.46 -23.35
N GLN A 387 -12.13 12.86 -22.88
CA GLN A 387 -11.32 13.93 -23.45
C GLN A 387 -10.02 13.32 -23.96
N LEU A 388 -9.66 13.68 -25.19
CA LEU A 388 -8.39 13.35 -25.82
C LEU A 388 -7.60 14.63 -26.06
N VAL A 389 -6.30 14.59 -25.75
CA VAL A 389 -5.37 15.72 -25.96
C VAL A 389 -4.14 15.21 -26.68
N VAL A 390 -3.79 15.82 -27.80
CA VAL A 390 -2.51 15.62 -28.48
C VAL A 390 -1.63 16.87 -28.30
N THR A 391 -0.34 16.68 -28.00
CA THR A 391 0.65 17.74 -27.76
C THR A 391 1.80 17.72 -28.78
N ASP A 392 1.74 16.86 -29.81
CA ASP A 392 2.68 16.88 -30.93
C ASP A 392 2.35 18.07 -31.87
N PRO A 393 3.22 19.09 -31.98
CA PRO A 393 2.96 20.26 -32.82
C PRO A 393 2.96 19.94 -34.32
N LYS A 394 3.43 18.76 -34.73
CA LYS A 394 3.40 18.29 -36.12
C LYS A 394 2.19 17.42 -36.44
N ALA A 395 1.36 17.08 -35.45
CA ALA A 395 0.17 16.28 -35.71
C ALA A 395 -0.79 17.05 -36.62
N THR A 396 -1.33 16.37 -37.62
CA THR A 396 -2.36 16.86 -38.54
C THR A 396 -3.72 16.22 -38.24
N TRP A 397 -3.71 15.06 -37.59
CA TRP A 397 -4.91 14.38 -37.10
C TRP A 397 -4.58 13.45 -35.93
N PHE A 398 -5.58 13.17 -35.09
CA PHE A 398 -5.49 12.19 -34.00
C PHE A 398 -6.87 11.63 -33.66
N GLY A 399 -6.92 10.45 -33.07
CA GLY A 399 -8.21 9.86 -32.70
C GLY A 399 -8.12 8.61 -31.85
N LEU A 400 -9.30 8.11 -31.50
CA LEU A 400 -9.47 6.88 -30.72
C LEU A 400 -10.59 6.02 -31.27
N SER A 401 -10.54 4.73 -30.95
CA SER A 401 -11.55 3.75 -31.27
C SER A 401 -11.77 2.80 -30.09
N PHE A 402 -13.02 2.59 -29.70
CA PHE A 402 -13.39 1.50 -28.79
C PHE A 402 -13.46 0.21 -29.60
N ALA A 403 -12.73 -0.83 -29.20
CA ALA A 403 -12.49 -1.98 -30.03
C ALA A 403 -12.66 -3.31 -29.29
N PRO A 404 -13.01 -4.41 -29.98
CA PRO A 404 -13.03 -5.74 -29.39
C PRO A 404 -11.63 -6.33 -29.19
N LYS A 405 -10.63 -5.90 -29.98
CA LYS A 405 -9.24 -6.40 -29.92
C LYS A 405 -8.24 -5.25 -30.03
N ALA A 406 -7.02 -5.50 -29.54
CA ALA A 406 -5.89 -4.57 -29.57
C ALA A 406 -5.21 -4.50 -30.96
N VAL A 407 -6.02 -4.31 -32.01
CA VAL A 407 -5.60 -4.14 -33.41
C VAL A 407 -6.44 -3.03 -34.06
N MET A 408 -5.83 -2.24 -34.95
CA MET A 408 -6.47 -1.04 -35.52
C MET A 408 -7.73 -1.33 -36.35
N VAL A 409 -7.71 -2.42 -37.13
CA VAL A 409 -8.83 -2.89 -37.95
C VAL A 409 -9.37 -4.16 -37.30
N ASN A 410 -10.67 -4.22 -37.02
CA ASN A 410 -11.30 -5.36 -36.35
C ASN A 410 -12.33 -6.05 -37.25
N ASP A 411 -12.57 -7.33 -36.96
CA ASP A 411 -13.69 -8.11 -37.48
C ASP A 411 -14.49 -8.66 -36.29
N PRO A 412 -15.74 -8.24 -36.08
CA PRO A 412 -16.51 -7.27 -36.88
C PRO A 412 -15.96 -5.84 -36.82
N THR A 413 -16.19 -5.07 -37.88
CA THR A 413 -15.72 -3.67 -38.03
C THR A 413 -16.25 -2.78 -36.92
N ASN A 414 -15.39 -1.95 -36.35
CA ASN A 414 -15.73 -0.95 -35.35
C ASN A 414 -15.43 0.49 -35.83
N ASN A 415 -16.00 1.47 -35.13
CA ASN A 415 -15.86 2.88 -35.48
C ASN A 415 -14.75 3.59 -34.68
N ALA A 416 -14.26 4.71 -35.21
CA ALA A 416 -13.23 5.55 -34.62
C ALA A 416 -13.61 7.03 -34.74
N LEU A 417 -13.37 7.79 -33.69
CA LEU A 417 -13.56 9.23 -33.66
C LEU A 417 -12.20 9.90 -33.95
N ILE A 418 -12.12 10.57 -35.09
CA ILE A 418 -10.89 11.17 -35.62
C ILE A 418 -11.07 12.69 -35.68
N PHE A 419 -10.15 13.43 -35.06
CA PHE A 419 -10.06 14.87 -35.22
C PHE A 419 -8.97 15.21 -36.24
N ASP A 420 -9.40 15.52 -37.45
CA ASP A 420 -8.58 16.17 -38.47
C ASP A 420 -8.47 17.65 -38.14
N LEU A 421 -7.25 18.15 -37.90
CA LEU A 421 -7.00 19.51 -37.46
C LEU A 421 -7.27 20.56 -38.56
N SER A 422 -7.46 20.14 -39.81
CA SER A 422 -7.96 21.02 -40.88
C SER A 422 -9.47 21.28 -40.78
N THR A 423 -10.18 20.48 -39.97
CA THR A 423 -11.63 20.58 -39.76
C THR A 423 -11.95 21.25 -38.42
N THR A 424 -13.19 21.73 -38.26
CA THR A 424 -13.63 22.41 -37.03
C THR A 424 -14.09 21.45 -35.93
N GLN A 425 -14.35 20.18 -36.27
CA GLN A 425 -14.92 19.18 -35.34
C GLN A 425 -14.45 17.76 -35.69
N PRO A 426 -14.25 16.87 -34.69
CA PRO A 426 -13.97 15.47 -34.94
C PRO A 426 -15.12 14.78 -35.69
N GLN A 427 -14.75 13.79 -36.51
CA GLN A 427 -15.66 13.04 -37.35
C GLN A 427 -15.53 11.54 -37.06
N LEU A 428 -16.62 10.81 -37.25
CA LEU A 428 -16.67 9.37 -37.00
C LEU A 428 -16.40 8.60 -38.31
N TYR A 429 -15.60 7.54 -38.24
CA TYR A 429 -15.25 6.68 -39.37
C TYR A 429 -15.41 5.21 -39.00
N ALA A 430 -15.87 4.37 -39.93
CA ALA A 430 -15.78 2.92 -39.84
C ALA A 430 -14.43 2.46 -40.39
N LEU A 431 -13.72 1.61 -39.64
CA LEU A 431 -12.41 1.10 -40.03
C LEU A 431 -12.54 -0.26 -40.72
N GLY A 432 -12.92 -0.27 -42.00
CA GLY A 432 -13.16 -1.49 -42.78
C GLY A 432 -11.89 -2.23 -43.23
N GLY A 433 -10.76 -1.53 -43.28
CA GLY A 433 -9.49 -2.04 -43.81
C GLY A 433 -8.33 -1.07 -43.54
N TYR A 434 -7.15 -1.42 -44.04
CA TYR A 434 -5.92 -0.63 -43.82
C TYR A 434 -5.67 0.41 -44.90
N GLU A 435 -6.34 0.31 -46.06
CA GLU A 435 -6.21 1.28 -47.13
C GLU A 435 -7.17 2.46 -46.90
N PRO A 436 -6.81 3.69 -47.34
CA PRO A 436 -7.69 4.86 -47.20
C PRO A 436 -9.08 4.68 -47.83
N GLU A 437 -9.19 3.84 -48.87
CA GLU A 437 -10.46 3.50 -49.52
C GLU A 437 -11.39 2.64 -48.66
N ASP A 438 -10.85 1.92 -47.68
CA ASP A 438 -11.61 1.08 -46.76
C ASP A 438 -12.12 1.86 -45.52
N ILE A 439 -11.79 3.14 -45.42
CA ILE A 439 -12.20 4.01 -44.31
C ILE A 439 -13.44 4.79 -44.72
N GLN A 440 -14.60 4.41 -44.17
CA GLN A 440 -15.87 5.04 -44.51
C GLN A 440 -16.30 6.07 -43.47
N ARG A 441 -16.52 7.32 -43.89
CA ARG A 441 -17.06 8.36 -43.01
C ARG A 441 -18.50 8.05 -42.60
N LEU A 442 -18.75 8.06 -41.29
CA LEU A 442 -20.07 7.96 -40.68
C LEU A 442 -20.55 9.36 -40.27
N ARG A 443 -21.84 9.65 -40.43
CA ARG A 443 -22.41 10.93 -39.99
C ARG A 443 -22.78 10.86 -38.52
N LEU A 444 -22.23 11.78 -37.72
CA LEU A 444 -22.53 11.91 -36.29
C LEU A 444 -24.02 12.15 -35.99
N GLN A 445 -24.75 12.81 -36.91
CA GLN A 445 -26.20 13.06 -36.76
C GLN A 445 -27.04 11.79 -36.82
N ASP A 446 -26.51 10.71 -37.42
CA ASP A 446 -27.24 9.45 -37.61
C ASP A 446 -26.96 8.44 -36.46
N ILE A 447 -26.11 8.80 -35.49
CA ILE A 447 -25.68 7.92 -34.39
C ILE A 447 -25.91 8.62 -33.05
N PRO A 448 -27.02 8.33 -32.35
CA PRO A 448 -27.43 9.06 -31.14
C PRO A 448 -26.53 8.81 -29.92
N SER A 449 -25.52 7.93 -30.00
CA SER A 449 -24.63 7.61 -28.89
C SER A 449 -23.45 8.54 -28.70
N TYR A 450 -23.06 9.40 -29.65
CA TYR A 450 -21.89 10.29 -29.51
C TYR A 450 -22.28 11.77 -29.60
N VAL A 451 -22.00 12.54 -28.54
CA VAL A 451 -22.26 13.97 -28.45
C VAL A 451 -20.95 14.72 -28.22
N LEU A 452 -20.55 15.56 -29.18
CA LEU A 452 -19.38 16.41 -29.03
C LEU A 452 -19.63 17.48 -27.96
N TYR A 453 -18.75 17.58 -26.97
CA TYR A 453 -18.81 18.59 -25.93
C TYR A 453 -17.95 19.81 -26.26
N SER A 454 -16.69 19.58 -26.64
CA SER A 454 -15.77 20.65 -27.04
C SER A 454 -14.68 20.13 -27.97
N ALA A 455 -14.16 21.00 -28.83
CA ALA A 455 -12.97 20.77 -29.62
C ALA A 455 -12.19 22.08 -29.72
N SER A 456 -10.87 22.03 -29.55
CA SER A 456 -10.04 23.23 -29.57
C SER A 456 -8.62 22.92 -30.04
N ILE A 457 -8.03 23.87 -30.75
CA ILE A 457 -6.64 23.82 -31.23
C ILE A 457 -5.94 25.07 -30.68
N GLY A 458 -4.81 24.91 -29.98
CA GLY A 458 -4.09 26.04 -29.39
C GLY A 458 -2.70 25.68 -28.83
N ASN A 459 -1.75 26.61 -28.91
CA ASN A 459 -0.39 26.53 -28.33
C ASN A 459 0.30 25.16 -28.46
N GLY A 460 0.39 24.62 -29.69
CA GLY A 460 1.08 23.35 -29.94
C GLY A 460 0.35 22.11 -29.43
N SER A 461 -0.92 22.23 -29.04
CA SER A 461 -1.78 21.12 -28.63
C SER A 461 -3.16 21.20 -29.28
N ALA A 462 -3.77 20.04 -29.52
CA ALA A 462 -5.15 19.93 -29.97
C ALA A 462 -5.90 18.97 -29.07
N GLN A 463 -7.19 19.25 -28.81
CA GLN A 463 -8.00 18.42 -27.95
C GLN A 463 -9.44 18.39 -28.39
N PHE A 464 -10.12 17.28 -28.09
CA PHE A 464 -11.56 17.19 -28.19
C PHE A 464 -12.13 16.37 -27.03
N THR A 465 -13.34 16.71 -26.63
CA THR A 465 -14.09 16.07 -25.56
C THR A 465 -15.46 15.67 -26.09
N PHE A 466 -15.86 14.43 -25.86
CA PHE A 466 -17.18 13.93 -26.24
C PHE A 466 -17.81 13.14 -25.09
N GLN A 467 -19.13 13.08 -25.11
CA GLN A 467 -19.93 12.23 -24.24
C GLN A 467 -20.58 11.13 -25.06
N ARG A 468 -20.67 9.92 -24.51
CA ARG A 468 -21.40 8.82 -25.13
C ARG A 468 -22.18 7.94 -24.15
N SER A 469 -23.19 7.23 -24.66
CA SER A 469 -23.80 6.12 -23.93
C SER A 469 -22.85 4.91 -23.86
N LEU A 470 -22.98 4.11 -22.80
CA LEU A 470 -22.22 2.87 -22.62
C LEU A 470 -22.69 1.73 -23.53
N VAL A 471 -23.97 1.77 -23.91
CA VAL A 471 -24.52 0.81 -24.86
C VAL A 471 -24.09 1.24 -26.27
N GLY A 472 -23.59 0.30 -27.05
CA GLY A 472 -23.30 0.54 -28.46
C GLY A 472 -24.59 0.82 -29.23
N ALA A 473 -24.70 1.96 -29.90
CA ALA A 473 -25.93 2.32 -30.64
C ALA A 473 -25.98 1.75 -32.07
N THR A 474 -24.86 1.26 -32.60
CA THR A 474 -24.76 0.71 -33.95
C THR A 474 -23.90 -0.56 -33.96
N PRO A 475 -23.97 -1.42 -34.99
CA PRO A 475 -23.12 -2.61 -35.09
C PRO A 475 -21.61 -2.32 -35.08
N THR A 476 -21.20 -1.11 -35.45
CA THR A 476 -19.79 -0.67 -35.40
C THR A 476 -19.42 0.02 -34.09
N ASP A 477 -20.37 0.26 -33.19
CA ASP A 477 -20.15 0.91 -31.90
C ASP A 477 -19.97 -0.14 -30.80
N VAL A 478 -18.76 -0.24 -30.26
CA VAL A 478 -18.43 -1.20 -29.20
C VAL A 478 -18.93 -0.66 -27.87
N ALA A 479 -19.69 -1.48 -27.13
CA ALA A 479 -20.21 -1.16 -25.82
C ALA A 479 -19.08 -1.06 -24.77
N ILE A 480 -19.24 -0.17 -23.79
CA ILE A 480 -18.36 -0.02 -22.64
C ILE A 480 -19.04 -0.67 -21.45
N GLU A 481 -18.47 -1.75 -20.93
CA GLU A 481 -18.99 -2.39 -19.73
C GLU A 481 -18.45 -1.64 -18.48
N PRO A 482 -19.33 -1.15 -17.58
CA PRO A 482 -18.90 -0.50 -16.34
C PRO A 482 -17.98 -1.40 -15.53
N ASP A 483 -16.92 -0.83 -14.95
CA ASP A 483 -15.98 -1.52 -14.07
C ASP A 483 -15.24 -2.71 -14.71
N ALA A 484 -15.35 -2.86 -16.03
CA ALA A 484 -14.58 -3.78 -16.85
C ALA A 484 -13.53 -3.06 -17.70
N ASP A 485 -12.50 -3.81 -18.06
CA ASP A 485 -11.37 -3.38 -18.86
C ASP A 485 -11.78 -3.27 -20.34
N THR A 486 -11.83 -2.06 -20.90
CA THR A 486 -12.21 -1.81 -22.32
C THR A 486 -10.97 -1.54 -23.17
N VAL A 487 -10.86 -2.18 -24.35
CA VAL A 487 -9.77 -1.91 -25.29
C VAL A 487 -10.04 -0.62 -26.06
N VAL A 488 -9.08 0.30 -25.99
CA VAL A 488 -9.08 1.57 -26.71
C VAL A 488 -7.87 1.62 -27.62
N ASN A 489 -8.11 1.59 -28.92
CA ASN A 489 -7.09 1.82 -29.94
C ASN A 489 -6.95 3.32 -30.18
N TRP A 490 -5.73 3.79 -30.35
CA TRP A 490 -5.42 5.21 -30.56
C TRP A 490 -4.37 5.38 -31.64
N ALA A 491 -4.43 6.50 -32.36
CA ALA A 491 -3.46 6.84 -33.39
C ALA A 491 -3.40 8.35 -33.63
N TYR A 492 -2.26 8.82 -34.14
CA TYR A 492 -2.12 10.17 -34.68
C TYR A 492 -1.15 10.19 -35.86
N GLY A 493 -1.34 11.14 -36.78
CA GLY A 493 -0.54 11.28 -38.00
C GLY A 493 -0.05 12.70 -38.20
N ARG A 494 0.94 12.84 -39.10
CA ARG A 494 1.53 14.13 -39.50
C ARG A 494 1.25 14.49 -40.97
N ASP A 495 0.59 13.60 -41.69
CA ASP A 495 0.14 13.78 -43.08
C ASP A 495 -1.37 14.05 -43.11
N ALA A 496 -1.89 14.60 -44.20
CA ALA A 496 -3.32 14.93 -44.30
C ALA A 496 -4.21 13.67 -44.17
N TRP A 497 -5.22 13.71 -43.31
CA TRP A 497 -6.16 12.60 -43.14
C TRP A 497 -7.05 12.41 -44.39
N PRO A 498 -7.37 11.16 -44.79
CA PRO A 498 -6.88 9.89 -44.27
C PRO A 498 -5.44 9.57 -44.72
N SER A 499 -4.60 9.19 -43.75
CA SER A 499 -3.22 8.77 -44.00
C SER A 499 -2.84 7.63 -43.08
N TYR A 500 -1.69 7.00 -43.37
CA TYR A 500 -1.02 6.19 -42.37
C TYR A 500 -0.65 7.06 -41.15
N HIS A 501 -0.88 6.51 -39.97
CA HIS A 501 -0.51 7.10 -38.69
C HIS A 501 1.00 7.12 -38.51
N HIS A 502 1.51 8.17 -37.86
CA HIS A 502 2.91 8.25 -37.46
C HIS A 502 3.17 7.35 -36.26
N ASP A 503 2.25 7.34 -35.29
CA ASP A 503 2.28 6.44 -34.15
C ASP A 503 0.88 5.90 -33.84
N ARG A 504 0.82 4.70 -33.25
CA ARG A 504 -0.41 3.98 -32.92
C ARG A 504 -0.21 3.05 -31.73
N GLY A 505 -1.30 2.76 -31.03
CA GLY A 505 -1.28 1.72 -30.00
C GLY A 505 -2.66 1.35 -29.50
N SER A 506 -2.65 0.47 -28.50
CA SER A 506 -3.87 0.01 -27.82
C SER A 506 -3.65 0.10 -26.32
N ALA A 507 -4.63 0.64 -25.61
CA ALA A 507 -4.64 0.72 -24.16
C ALA A 507 -5.87 -0.02 -23.61
N LEU A 508 -5.69 -0.75 -22.51
CA LEU A 508 -6.79 -1.35 -21.76
C LEU A 508 -7.17 -0.41 -20.63
N LEU A 509 -8.37 0.17 -20.74
CA LEU A 509 -8.84 1.23 -19.89
C LEU A 509 -10.05 0.76 -19.09
N ALA A 510 -9.94 0.74 -17.76
CA ALA A 510 -11.09 0.55 -16.88
C ALA A 510 -11.91 1.84 -16.78
N PHE A 511 -13.22 1.75 -16.98
CA PHE A 511 -14.17 2.85 -16.83
C PHE A 511 -14.94 2.67 -15.52
N HIS A 512 -14.52 3.38 -14.47
CA HIS A 512 -15.12 3.23 -13.13
C HIS A 512 -16.34 4.12 -12.94
N SER A 513 -17.41 3.54 -12.40
CA SER A 513 -18.60 4.28 -11.99
C SER A 513 -18.28 5.17 -10.78
N LEU A 514 -18.72 6.43 -10.81
CA LEU A 514 -18.51 7.37 -9.70
C LEU A 514 -19.45 6.99 -8.54
N GLN A 515 -18.98 6.15 -7.61
CA GLN A 515 -19.69 5.82 -6.36
C GLN A 515 -19.53 6.96 -5.35
N LEU A 516 -20.60 7.71 -5.10
CA LEU A 516 -20.66 8.82 -4.13
C LEU A 516 -20.90 8.38 -2.68
N THR A 517 -20.83 7.08 -2.38
CA THR A 517 -20.94 6.59 -1.00
C THR A 517 -19.60 6.66 -0.29
N SER A 518 -19.42 7.68 0.55
CA SER A 518 -18.46 7.67 1.66
C SER A 518 -18.94 6.68 2.74
N THR A 519 -19.03 5.42 2.40
CA THR A 519 -18.77 4.36 3.36
C THR A 519 -17.29 4.07 3.21
N THR A 520 -16.49 4.48 4.19
CA THR A 520 -15.28 3.75 4.56
C THR A 520 -15.71 2.34 4.92
N SER A 521 -16.02 1.53 3.90
CA SER A 521 -15.85 0.11 4.04
C SER A 521 -14.37 -0.04 4.30
N THR A 522 -14.04 -0.49 5.50
CA THR A 522 -12.88 -1.33 5.73
C THR A 522 -13.07 -2.62 4.92
N ALA A 523 -13.22 -2.53 3.60
CA ALA A 523 -12.59 -3.50 2.74
C ALA A 523 -11.12 -3.36 3.12
N ALA A 524 -10.63 -4.30 3.94
CA ALA A 524 -9.24 -4.36 4.33
C ALA A 524 -8.44 -4.08 3.07
N ALA A 525 -7.81 -2.90 2.99
CA ALA A 525 -6.91 -2.58 1.89
C ALA A 525 -5.96 -3.75 1.86
N ALA A 526 -6.09 -4.62 0.85
CA ALA A 526 -5.40 -5.89 0.85
C ALA A 526 -3.95 -5.58 1.13
N ALA A 527 -3.44 -6.08 2.26
CA ALA A 527 -2.13 -5.67 2.75
C ALA A 527 -1.16 -5.86 1.57
N PRO A 528 -0.48 -4.80 1.12
CA PRO A 528 0.34 -4.88 -0.08
C PRO A 528 1.30 -6.05 0.12
N THR A 529 1.51 -6.89 -0.89
CA THR A 529 2.23 -8.17 -0.74
C THR A 529 3.54 -8.03 0.04
N GLY A 530 4.26 -6.91 -0.12
CA GLY A 530 5.43 -6.57 0.68
C GLY A 530 5.18 -6.55 2.20
N VAL A 531 4.07 -6.01 2.69
CA VAL A 531 3.70 -6.00 4.11
C VAL A 531 3.47 -7.41 4.64
N ILE A 532 2.76 -8.26 3.88
CA ILE A 532 2.54 -9.68 4.27
C ILE A 532 3.88 -10.41 4.35
N VAL A 533 4.76 -10.20 3.37
CA VAL A 533 6.11 -10.79 3.35
C VAL A 533 6.95 -10.28 4.51
N LEU A 534 6.93 -8.98 4.82
CA LEU A 534 7.66 -8.41 5.95
C LEU A 534 7.14 -8.94 7.29
N ALA A 535 5.82 -9.05 7.47
CA ALA A 535 5.22 -9.64 8.66
C ALA A 535 5.62 -11.12 8.81
N PHE A 536 5.60 -11.89 7.72
CA PHE A 536 6.09 -13.26 7.70
C PHE A 536 7.57 -13.35 8.10
N LEU A 537 8.43 -12.48 7.55
CA LEU A 537 9.86 -12.46 7.87
C LEU A 537 10.11 -12.10 9.34
N ALA A 538 9.39 -11.10 9.87
CA ALA A 538 9.47 -10.72 11.28
C ALA A 538 9.00 -11.86 12.20
N TRP A 539 7.91 -12.53 11.83
CA TRP A 539 7.37 -13.68 12.57
C TRP A 539 8.36 -14.85 12.62
N ILE A 540 8.91 -15.23 11.46
CA ILE A 540 9.90 -16.31 11.38
C ILE A 540 11.18 -15.95 12.11
N ALA A 541 11.62 -14.68 12.03
CA ALA A 541 12.78 -14.20 12.77
C ALA A 541 12.57 -14.29 14.29
N LEU A 542 11.39 -13.91 14.77
CA LEU A 542 11.00 -14.04 16.18
C LEU A 542 10.98 -15.50 16.63
N LEU A 543 10.31 -16.38 15.88
CA LEU A 543 10.26 -17.82 16.19
C LEU A 543 11.64 -18.44 16.22
N GLY A 544 12.49 -18.09 15.25
CA GLY A 544 13.89 -18.49 15.23
C GLY A 544 14.61 -18.03 16.49
N ALA A 545 14.57 -16.73 16.80
CA ALA A 545 15.30 -16.15 17.92
C ALA A 545 14.88 -16.76 19.26
N VAL A 546 13.57 -16.96 19.47
CA VAL A 546 13.02 -17.65 20.65
C VAL A 546 13.52 -19.10 20.70
N SER A 547 13.44 -19.83 19.59
CA SER A 547 13.91 -21.21 19.49
C SER A 547 15.41 -21.36 19.77
N THR A 548 16.21 -20.37 19.37
CA THR A 548 17.67 -20.41 19.49
C THR A 548 18.13 -20.00 20.89
N HIS A 549 17.59 -18.89 21.40
CA HIS A 549 18.11 -18.19 22.58
C HIS A 549 17.31 -18.44 23.86
N ALA A 550 16.00 -18.67 23.78
CA ALA A 550 15.13 -18.83 24.95
C ALA A 550 14.86 -20.28 25.33
N LEU A 551 14.89 -21.20 24.36
CA LEU A 551 14.52 -22.60 24.57
C LEU A 551 15.74 -23.51 24.86
N GLY A 552 15.54 -24.44 25.79
CA GLY A 552 16.58 -25.32 26.36
C GLY A 552 17.07 -26.44 25.43
N TYR A 553 17.89 -27.34 25.99
CA TYR A 553 18.44 -28.49 25.26
C TYR A 553 17.37 -29.42 24.69
N ASP A 554 16.32 -29.75 25.46
CA ASP A 554 15.29 -30.70 25.03
C ASP A 554 14.53 -30.21 23.80
N TRP A 555 14.22 -28.92 23.74
CA TRP A 555 13.62 -28.29 22.56
C TRP A 555 14.53 -28.38 21.35
N ARG A 556 15.83 -28.02 21.50
CA ARG A 556 16.82 -28.09 20.43
C ARG A 556 16.97 -29.50 19.87
N ARG A 557 16.87 -30.53 20.72
CA ARG A 557 16.89 -31.92 20.27
C ARG A 557 15.67 -32.24 19.40
N VAL A 558 14.48 -31.80 19.79
CA VAL A 558 13.25 -32.03 19.02
C VAL A 558 13.30 -31.35 17.66
N VAL A 559 13.66 -30.06 17.59
CA VAL A 559 13.66 -29.31 16.31
C VAL A 559 14.75 -29.76 15.34
N ASN A 560 15.82 -30.42 15.83
CA ASN A 560 16.90 -30.95 15.00
C ASN A 560 16.67 -32.39 14.50
N ARG A 561 15.60 -33.06 14.92
CA ARG A 561 15.26 -34.40 14.41
C ARG A 561 14.90 -34.34 12.93
N ALA A 562 15.40 -35.32 12.17
CA ALA A 562 14.98 -35.53 10.79
C ALA A 562 13.49 -35.93 10.76
N VAL A 563 12.74 -35.38 9.79
CA VAL A 563 11.29 -35.64 9.66
C VAL A 563 11.02 -37.01 9.06
N ILE A 564 11.86 -37.47 8.12
CA ILE A 564 11.68 -38.72 7.40
C ILE A 564 12.99 -39.51 7.45
N ALA A 565 12.89 -40.84 7.46
CA ALA A 565 14.03 -41.72 7.33
C ALA A 565 14.79 -41.47 6.01
N PRO A 566 16.13 -41.46 6.02
CA PRO A 566 16.93 -41.28 4.81
C PRO A 566 16.77 -42.47 3.85
N PRO A 567 16.70 -42.21 2.53
CA PRO A 567 16.66 -43.28 1.54
C PRO A 567 17.97 -44.08 1.55
N ARG A 568 17.90 -45.39 1.25
CA ARG A 568 19.11 -46.20 1.06
C ARG A 568 19.86 -45.71 -0.19
N TYR A 569 21.17 -45.53 -0.09
CA TYR A 569 21.98 -45.16 -1.24
C TYR A 569 21.92 -46.24 -2.33
N ARG A 570 21.57 -45.82 -3.55
CA ARG A 570 21.63 -46.62 -4.78
C ARG A 570 22.32 -45.82 -5.87
N ARG A 571 23.18 -46.45 -6.67
CA ARG A 571 23.89 -45.78 -7.78
C ARG A 571 22.95 -45.36 -8.91
N ASP A 572 21.87 -46.11 -9.06
CA ASP A 572 20.78 -45.98 -10.03
C ASP A 572 19.52 -45.35 -9.40
N ALA A 573 19.67 -44.64 -8.27
CA ALA A 573 18.56 -44.00 -7.57
C ALA A 573 17.71 -43.17 -8.53
N ALA A 574 16.40 -43.41 -8.50
CA ALA A 574 15.47 -42.73 -9.38
C ALA A 574 15.57 -41.20 -9.20
N VAL A 575 15.24 -40.44 -10.25
CA VAL A 575 15.18 -38.97 -10.19
C VAL A 575 14.33 -38.51 -9.00
N PHE A 576 13.23 -39.20 -8.71
CA PHE A 576 12.40 -38.91 -7.55
C PHE A 576 13.13 -39.07 -6.20
N GLU A 577 13.90 -40.16 -6.01
CA GLU A 577 14.66 -40.40 -4.77
C GLU A 577 15.71 -39.32 -4.53
N THR A 578 16.40 -38.90 -5.60
CA THR A 578 17.48 -37.90 -5.53
C THR A 578 16.98 -36.47 -5.44
N TRP A 579 15.88 -36.14 -6.12
CA TRP A 579 15.37 -34.76 -6.20
C TRP A 579 14.31 -34.42 -5.16
N VAL A 580 13.64 -35.42 -4.59
CA VAL A 580 12.52 -35.23 -3.66
C VAL A 580 12.80 -35.87 -2.30
N LEU A 581 13.03 -37.18 -2.26
CA LEU A 581 13.17 -37.90 -0.97
C LEU A 581 14.43 -37.52 -0.20
N GLN A 582 15.58 -37.38 -0.87
CA GLN A 582 16.81 -36.99 -0.20
C GLN A 582 16.71 -35.59 0.47
N PRO A 583 16.25 -34.51 -0.22
CA PRO A 583 16.00 -33.23 0.44
C PRO A 583 15.03 -33.30 1.61
N LEU A 584 13.99 -34.13 1.52
CA LEU A 584 13.02 -34.32 2.61
C LEU A 584 13.63 -35.05 3.81
N SER A 585 14.54 -36.01 3.60
CA SER A 585 15.26 -36.67 4.69
C SER A 585 16.31 -35.78 5.36
N ASP A 586 16.81 -34.77 4.64
CA ASP A 586 17.70 -33.74 5.17
C ASP A 586 16.93 -32.58 5.83
N LEU A 587 15.59 -32.65 5.85
CA LEU A 587 14.72 -31.67 6.48
C LEU A 587 14.56 -31.96 7.97
N LYS A 588 14.90 -30.98 8.79
CA LYS A 588 14.70 -31.02 10.24
C LYS A 588 13.29 -30.56 10.60
N LEU A 589 12.76 -31.00 11.74
CA LEU A 589 11.43 -30.61 12.20
C LEU A 589 11.25 -29.08 12.31
N GLY A 590 12.24 -28.36 12.82
CA GLY A 590 12.20 -26.89 12.88
C GLY A 590 12.09 -26.24 11.50
N GLU A 591 12.80 -26.78 10.51
CA GLU A 591 12.74 -26.32 9.13
C GLU A 591 11.38 -26.63 8.48
N ALA A 592 10.78 -27.77 8.81
CA ALA A 592 9.43 -28.13 8.37
C ALA A 592 8.37 -27.16 8.93
N ILE A 593 8.51 -26.72 10.18
CA ILE A 593 7.63 -25.68 10.76
C ILE A 593 7.77 -24.35 10.01
N VAL A 594 8.99 -23.94 9.66
CA VAL A 594 9.23 -22.75 8.84
C VAL A 594 8.58 -22.89 7.46
N LEU A 595 8.70 -24.06 6.82
CA LEU A 595 8.04 -24.35 5.54
C LEU A 595 6.50 -24.31 5.64
N GLY A 596 5.93 -24.77 6.76
CA GLY A 596 4.49 -24.67 7.01
C GLY A 596 4.00 -23.22 7.07
N HIS A 597 4.73 -22.35 7.78
CA HIS A 597 4.42 -20.92 7.82
C HIS A 597 4.65 -20.23 6.47
N TYR A 598 5.66 -20.66 5.72
CA TYR A 598 5.88 -20.18 4.36
C TYR A 598 4.71 -20.57 3.44
N ALA A 599 4.20 -21.81 3.51
CA ALA A 599 3.01 -22.22 2.77
C ALA A 599 1.78 -21.38 3.17
N LEU A 600 1.60 -21.11 4.46
CA LEU A 600 0.56 -20.19 4.94
C LEU A 600 0.72 -18.79 4.36
N CYS A 601 1.95 -18.25 4.30
CA CYS A 601 2.23 -16.95 3.68
C CYS A 601 1.80 -16.93 2.20
N LEU A 602 2.09 -17.99 1.43
CA LEU A 602 1.63 -18.10 0.03
C LEU A 602 0.10 -18.11 -0.07
N VAL A 603 -0.59 -18.84 0.83
CA VAL A 603 -2.06 -18.88 0.87
C VAL A 603 -2.62 -17.49 1.21
N VAL A 604 -2.07 -16.81 2.21
CA VAL A 604 -2.51 -15.47 2.63
C VAL A 604 -2.29 -14.45 1.51
N VAL A 605 -1.12 -14.46 0.85
CA VAL A 605 -0.85 -13.59 -0.31
C VAL A 605 -1.80 -13.91 -1.46
N GLY A 606 -1.97 -15.19 -1.78
CA GLY A 606 -2.86 -15.64 -2.85
C GLY A 606 -4.31 -15.22 -2.61
N ALA A 607 -4.83 -15.41 -1.39
CA ALA A 607 -6.17 -15.00 -1.00
C ALA A 607 -6.34 -13.48 -0.99
N ALA A 608 -5.37 -12.74 -0.45
CA ALA A 608 -5.40 -11.27 -0.43
C ALA A 608 -5.42 -10.68 -1.84
N VAL A 609 -4.56 -11.18 -2.74
CA VAL A 609 -4.53 -10.76 -4.15
C VAL A 609 -5.82 -11.19 -4.87
N ALA A 610 -6.30 -12.41 -4.63
CA ALA A 610 -7.53 -12.89 -5.27
C ALA A 610 -8.79 -12.12 -4.86
N GLY A 611 -8.84 -11.61 -3.62
CA GLY A 611 -9.91 -10.75 -3.12
C GLY A 611 -9.77 -9.27 -3.50
N ALA A 612 -8.55 -8.81 -3.79
CA ALA A 612 -8.28 -7.41 -4.14
C ALA A 612 -8.52 -7.07 -5.62
N PHE A 613 -8.49 -8.07 -6.50
CA PHE A 613 -8.53 -7.85 -7.94
C PHE A 613 -9.62 -8.66 -8.64
N ASP A 614 -10.09 -8.12 -9.76
CA ASP A 614 -11.18 -8.69 -10.56
C ASP A 614 -10.90 -10.14 -11.03
N ALA A 615 -11.98 -10.91 -11.18
CA ALA A 615 -11.97 -12.32 -11.54
C ALA A 615 -11.28 -12.59 -12.89
N SER A 616 -11.42 -11.68 -13.86
CA SER A 616 -10.88 -11.82 -15.22
C SER A 616 -9.35 -11.97 -15.28
N ARG A 617 -8.64 -11.36 -14.30
CA ARG A 617 -7.17 -11.33 -14.19
C ARG A 617 -6.64 -11.99 -12.92
N ARG A 618 -7.51 -12.54 -12.07
CA ARG A 618 -7.19 -13.14 -10.78
C ARG A 618 -5.95 -14.05 -10.82
N TRP A 619 -5.96 -15.06 -11.68
CA TRP A 619 -4.86 -16.03 -11.75
C TRP A 619 -3.56 -15.45 -12.31
N SER A 620 -3.66 -14.46 -13.20
CA SER A 620 -2.48 -13.73 -13.70
C SER A 620 -1.82 -12.93 -12.57
N LEU A 621 -2.62 -12.22 -11.77
CA LEU A 621 -2.10 -11.41 -10.67
C LEU A 621 -1.62 -12.27 -9.51
N VAL A 622 -2.35 -13.32 -9.13
CA VAL A 622 -1.94 -14.27 -8.08
C VAL A 622 -0.60 -14.92 -8.44
N SER A 623 -0.45 -15.46 -9.65
CA SER A 623 0.81 -16.07 -10.08
C SER A 623 1.98 -15.08 -10.08
N GLY A 624 1.76 -13.82 -10.50
CA GLY A 624 2.78 -12.77 -10.46
C GLY A 624 3.21 -12.38 -9.05
N HIS A 625 2.26 -12.25 -8.11
CA HIS A 625 2.59 -11.93 -6.71
C HIS A 625 3.21 -13.11 -5.98
N LEU A 626 2.79 -14.35 -6.28
CA LEU A 626 3.49 -15.53 -5.78
C LEU A 626 4.92 -15.57 -6.31
N ALA A 627 5.17 -15.30 -7.60
CA ALA A 627 6.53 -15.15 -8.12
C ALA A 627 7.31 -14.06 -7.34
N LEU A 628 6.70 -12.91 -7.08
CA LEU A 628 7.32 -11.84 -6.27
C LEU A 628 7.72 -12.30 -4.86
N VAL A 629 6.87 -13.08 -4.16
CA VAL A 629 7.22 -13.65 -2.85
C VAL A 629 8.48 -14.51 -2.95
N HIS A 630 8.56 -15.39 -3.96
CA HIS A 630 9.75 -16.23 -4.16
C HIS A 630 10.99 -15.40 -4.47
N LEU A 631 10.87 -14.37 -5.31
CA LEU A 631 11.98 -13.47 -5.64
C LEU A 631 12.46 -12.65 -4.43
N ALA A 632 11.55 -12.23 -3.56
CA ALA A 632 11.92 -11.54 -2.32
C ALA A 632 12.69 -12.47 -1.38
N LEU A 633 12.21 -13.70 -1.21
CA LEU A 633 12.81 -14.67 -0.28
C LEU A 633 14.12 -15.28 -0.82
N ILE A 634 14.34 -15.35 -2.15
CA ILE A 634 15.52 -16.01 -2.73
C ILE A 634 16.85 -15.30 -2.40
N LEU A 635 16.80 -13.99 -2.13
CA LEU A 635 17.98 -13.15 -1.85
C LEU A 635 18.49 -13.31 -0.41
N LEU A 636 17.61 -13.66 0.53
CA LEU A 636 17.96 -13.73 1.94
C LEU A 636 18.95 -14.88 2.25
N PRO A 637 18.77 -16.13 1.77
CA PRO A 637 19.75 -17.19 2.03
C PRO A 637 21.15 -16.91 1.47
N VAL A 638 21.27 -16.10 0.40
CA VAL A 638 22.56 -15.78 -0.24
C VAL A 638 23.22 -14.53 0.32
N ALA A 639 22.51 -13.76 1.15
CA ALA A 639 23.11 -12.71 1.95
C ALA A 639 23.91 -13.37 3.09
N ARG A 640 25.17 -13.73 2.80
CA ARG A 640 26.13 -14.45 3.68
C ARG A 640 26.52 -13.69 4.96
N GLY A 641 25.54 -13.24 5.75
CA GLY A 641 25.75 -12.57 7.03
C GLY A 641 25.56 -13.51 8.21
N LEU A 642 26.16 -13.15 9.34
CA LEU A 642 26.08 -13.90 10.59
C LEU A 642 24.68 -13.87 11.24
N TYR A 643 23.72 -13.14 10.69
CA TYR A 643 22.39 -12.98 11.29
C TYR A 643 21.59 -14.30 11.31
N TRP A 644 21.83 -15.24 10.38
CA TRP A 644 21.24 -16.58 10.44
C TRP A 644 21.75 -17.38 11.64
N GLU A 645 23.04 -17.22 11.94
CA GLU A 645 23.74 -17.99 12.95
C GLU A 645 23.60 -17.36 14.34
N VAL A 646 23.78 -16.04 14.45
CA VAL A 646 23.84 -15.33 15.73
C VAL A 646 22.47 -14.82 16.16
N ALA A 647 21.68 -14.26 15.25
CA ALA A 647 20.44 -13.57 15.61
C ALA A 647 19.20 -14.48 15.55
N VAL A 648 19.07 -15.28 14.49
CA VAL A 648 17.79 -15.95 14.17
C VAL A 648 17.79 -17.44 14.48
N PHE A 649 18.50 -18.29 13.72
CA PHE A 649 18.26 -19.74 13.76
C PHE A 649 19.35 -20.57 14.43
N GLY A 650 20.48 -19.97 14.84
CA GLY A 650 21.62 -20.78 15.29
C GLY A 650 22.17 -21.66 14.16
N THR A 651 21.92 -21.30 12.90
CA THR A 651 22.26 -22.11 11.73
C THR A 651 23.13 -21.33 10.77
N SER A 652 24.13 -22.00 10.20
CA SER A 652 25.04 -21.38 9.26
C SER A 652 24.37 -21.17 7.89
N PHE A 653 24.79 -20.16 7.13
CA PHE A 653 24.07 -19.73 5.91
C PHE A 653 23.99 -20.83 4.84
N GLU A 654 24.99 -21.70 4.78
CA GLU A 654 25.15 -22.80 3.82
C GLU A 654 24.03 -23.83 3.98
N ARG A 655 23.54 -23.99 5.21
CA ARG A 655 22.40 -24.87 5.52
C ARG A 655 21.09 -24.28 5.02
N VAL A 656 20.98 -22.95 4.99
CA VAL A 656 19.83 -22.22 4.45
C VAL A 656 19.84 -22.20 2.92
N LEU A 657 20.99 -22.41 2.28
CA LEU A 657 21.12 -22.36 0.81
C LEU A 657 20.28 -23.40 0.07
N LYS A 658 19.86 -24.49 0.73
CA LYS A 658 18.88 -25.42 0.16
C LYS A 658 17.56 -24.75 -0.18
N PHE A 659 17.13 -23.75 0.60
CA PHE A 659 15.92 -22.97 0.34
C PHE A 659 16.09 -22.05 -0.86
N HIS A 660 17.26 -21.44 -1.08
CA HIS A 660 17.53 -20.65 -2.30
C HIS A 660 17.27 -21.46 -3.58
N ARG A 661 17.72 -22.72 -3.61
CA ARG A 661 17.52 -23.62 -4.76
C ARG A 661 16.05 -23.93 -5.00
N VAL A 662 15.27 -24.16 -3.94
CA VAL A 662 13.83 -24.44 -4.05
C VAL A 662 13.07 -23.18 -4.46
N LEU A 663 13.32 -22.05 -3.80
CA LEU A 663 12.71 -20.76 -4.09
C LEU A 663 12.97 -20.33 -5.54
N GLY A 664 14.19 -20.52 -6.06
CA GLY A 664 14.50 -20.21 -7.46
C GLY A 664 13.73 -21.04 -8.47
N ARG A 665 13.54 -22.34 -8.20
CA ARG A 665 12.72 -23.22 -9.07
C ARG A 665 11.25 -22.79 -9.06
N LEU A 666 10.71 -22.53 -7.88
CA LEU A 666 9.33 -22.08 -7.73
C LEU A 666 9.12 -20.69 -8.35
N PHE A 667 10.08 -19.78 -8.21
CA PHE A 667 10.07 -18.49 -8.88
C PHE A 667 9.93 -18.64 -10.40
N VAL A 668 10.80 -19.43 -11.03
CA VAL A 668 10.76 -19.65 -12.49
C VAL A 668 9.43 -20.28 -12.90
N LEU A 669 8.89 -21.22 -12.12
CA LEU A 669 7.58 -21.85 -12.37
C LEU A 669 6.44 -20.82 -12.35
N PHE A 670 6.32 -20.03 -11.27
CA PHE A 670 5.25 -19.03 -11.15
C PHE A 670 5.43 -17.87 -12.14
N ALA A 671 6.66 -17.46 -12.43
CA ALA A 671 6.95 -16.46 -13.45
C ALA A 671 6.59 -16.96 -14.86
N THR A 672 6.84 -18.24 -15.17
CA THR A 672 6.41 -18.87 -16.43
C THR A 672 4.88 -18.89 -16.53
N TRP A 673 4.20 -19.30 -15.45
CA TRP A 673 2.74 -19.27 -15.39
C TRP A 673 2.21 -17.85 -15.63
N HIS A 674 2.76 -16.86 -14.92
CA HIS A 674 2.41 -15.46 -15.09
C HIS A 674 2.61 -14.96 -16.52
N LEU A 675 3.73 -15.32 -17.16
CA LEU A 675 4.00 -14.98 -18.56
C LEU A 675 2.97 -15.60 -19.50
N VAL A 676 2.70 -16.90 -19.37
CA VAL A 676 1.75 -17.61 -20.25
C VAL A 676 0.36 -16.99 -20.18
N LEU A 677 -0.12 -16.67 -18.97
CA LEU A 677 -1.43 -16.02 -18.80
C LEU A 677 -1.48 -14.62 -19.42
N ASN A 678 -0.41 -13.83 -19.32
CA ASN A 678 -0.42 -12.46 -19.85
C ASN A 678 -0.11 -12.39 -21.35
N ALA A 679 0.69 -13.31 -21.90
CA ALA A 679 0.99 -13.36 -23.33
C ALA A 679 -0.26 -13.60 -24.20
N GLN A 680 -1.32 -14.18 -23.63
CA GLN A 680 -2.63 -14.32 -24.28
C GLN A 680 -3.46 -13.02 -24.31
N ARG A 681 -3.07 -12.01 -23.54
CA ARG A 681 -3.85 -10.78 -23.29
C ARG A 681 -3.15 -9.50 -23.79
N ILE A 682 -1.82 -9.46 -23.74
CA ILE A 682 -1.01 -8.30 -24.09
C ILE A 682 0.28 -8.75 -24.77
N SER A 683 0.78 -7.95 -25.71
CA SER A 683 2.13 -8.16 -26.24
C SER A 683 3.15 -8.03 -25.12
N VAL A 684 3.95 -9.09 -24.91
CA VAL A 684 5.03 -9.11 -23.91
C VAL A 684 6.17 -8.14 -24.25
N LEU A 685 6.22 -7.65 -25.49
CA LEU A 685 7.18 -6.64 -25.95
C LEU A 685 6.66 -5.20 -25.85
N SER A 686 5.44 -5.02 -25.33
CA SER A 686 4.87 -3.68 -25.15
C SER A 686 5.64 -2.87 -24.12
N ALA A 687 5.95 -1.62 -24.47
CA ALA A 687 6.48 -0.61 -23.55
C ALA A 687 5.37 0.24 -22.89
N ALA A 688 4.11 0.04 -23.30
CA ALA A 688 2.98 0.77 -22.73
C ALA A 688 2.59 0.19 -21.35
N PRO A 689 2.22 1.04 -20.37
CA PRO A 689 1.69 0.59 -19.09
C PRO A 689 0.43 -0.27 -19.25
N PHE A 690 0.33 -1.33 -18.46
CA PHE A 690 -0.75 -2.32 -18.55
C PHE A 690 -1.41 -2.60 -17.19
N GLY A 691 -2.73 -2.49 -17.14
CA GLY A 691 -3.55 -2.86 -15.98
C GLY A 691 -3.43 -1.93 -14.77
N SER A 692 -4.18 -2.25 -13.71
CA SER A 692 -4.27 -1.45 -12.47
C SER A 692 -2.95 -1.23 -11.71
N GLN A 693 -1.94 -2.07 -11.94
CA GLN A 693 -0.60 -1.92 -11.36
C GLN A 693 0.38 -1.17 -12.28
N GLU A 694 -0.09 -0.66 -13.42
CA GLU A 694 0.68 0.10 -14.41
C GLU A 694 1.98 -0.63 -14.80
N VAL A 695 1.89 -1.95 -15.02
CA VAL A 695 3.07 -2.76 -15.30
C VAL A 695 3.59 -2.49 -16.71
N ILE A 696 4.90 -2.56 -16.91
CA ILE A 696 5.52 -2.41 -18.23
C ILE A 696 5.94 -3.81 -18.73
N PRO A 697 5.22 -4.43 -19.70
CA PRO A 697 5.43 -5.83 -20.07
C PRO A 697 6.84 -6.17 -20.57
N VAL A 698 7.45 -5.29 -21.37
CA VAL A 698 8.80 -5.54 -21.95
C VAL A 698 9.85 -5.77 -20.86
N PHE A 699 9.80 -5.05 -19.75
CA PHE A 699 10.70 -5.27 -18.61
C PHE A 699 10.39 -6.58 -17.89
N GLY A 700 9.12 -6.97 -17.77
CA GLY A 700 8.74 -8.28 -17.21
C GLY A 700 9.25 -9.45 -18.06
N PHE A 701 9.18 -9.32 -19.38
CA PHE A 701 9.71 -10.32 -20.31
C PHE A 701 11.25 -10.39 -20.26
N ALA A 702 11.94 -9.25 -20.25
CA ALA A 702 13.40 -9.19 -20.10
C ALA A 702 13.87 -9.81 -18.76
N ALA A 703 13.12 -9.56 -17.68
CA ALA A 703 13.37 -10.19 -16.39
C ALA A 703 13.20 -11.71 -16.47
N PHE A 704 12.10 -12.19 -17.07
CA PHE A 704 11.84 -13.62 -17.25
C PHE A 704 12.96 -14.31 -18.04
N VAL A 705 13.38 -13.75 -19.19
CA VAL A 705 14.48 -14.30 -20.00
C VAL A 705 15.77 -14.40 -19.18
N SER A 706 16.10 -13.35 -18.42
CA SER A 706 17.27 -13.35 -17.55
C SER A 706 17.22 -14.49 -16.52
N PHE A 707 16.09 -14.65 -15.82
CA PHE A 707 15.93 -15.71 -14.83
C PHE A 707 15.80 -17.12 -15.44
N ALA A 708 15.26 -17.25 -16.65
CA ALA A 708 15.20 -18.51 -17.37
C ALA A 708 16.60 -18.99 -17.78
N ILE A 709 17.44 -18.10 -18.30
CA ILE A 709 18.87 -18.37 -18.57
C ILE A 709 19.57 -18.79 -17.28
N LEU A 710 19.35 -18.05 -16.18
CA LEU A 710 19.89 -18.39 -14.87
C LEU A 710 19.47 -19.80 -14.44
N GLY A 711 18.18 -20.16 -14.58
CA GLY A 711 17.66 -21.47 -14.25
C GLY A 711 18.28 -22.61 -15.07
N LEU A 712 18.51 -22.38 -16.37
CA LEU A 712 19.12 -23.36 -17.29
C LEU A 712 20.58 -23.66 -16.90
N PHE A 713 21.39 -22.62 -16.66
CA PHE A 713 22.80 -22.80 -16.29
C PHE A 713 22.98 -23.27 -14.84
N ALA A 714 21.96 -23.12 -13.99
CA ALA A 714 21.95 -23.64 -12.62
C ALA A 714 21.64 -25.15 -12.52
N LEU A 715 21.36 -25.83 -13.63
CA LEU A 715 21.17 -27.29 -13.66
C LEU A 715 22.42 -28.01 -13.13
N SER A 716 22.21 -29.11 -12.39
CA SER A 716 23.28 -29.83 -11.70
C SER A 716 24.36 -30.35 -12.66
N VAL A 717 23.99 -30.70 -13.90
CA VAL A 717 24.91 -31.16 -14.94
C VAL A 717 25.86 -30.03 -15.35
N VAL A 718 25.32 -28.84 -15.65
CA VAL A 718 26.12 -27.68 -16.06
C VAL A 718 26.99 -27.21 -14.91
N ARG A 719 26.42 -27.01 -13.72
CA ARG A 719 27.14 -26.52 -12.54
C ARG A 719 28.31 -27.43 -12.13
N ARG A 720 28.18 -28.75 -12.27
CA ARG A 720 29.22 -29.72 -11.87
C ARG A 720 30.35 -29.82 -12.90
N ASN A 721 30.06 -29.65 -14.18
CA ASN A 721 31.03 -29.82 -15.26
C ASN A 721 31.67 -28.49 -15.70
N TYR A 722 30.95 -27.37 -15.55
CA TYR A 722 31.35 -26.03 -16.01
C TYR A 722 31.00 -24.98 -14.94
N PHE A 723 31.66 -25.07 -13.79
CA PHE A 723 31.34 -24.24 -12.62
C PHE A 723 31.50 -22.74 -12.89
N GLU A 724 32.56 -22.34 -13.61
CA GLU A 724 32.86 -20.95 -13.93
C GLU A 724 31.78 -20.34 -14.82
N VAL A 725 31.35 -21.07 -15.86
CA VAL A 725 30.29 -20.63 -16.78
C VAL A 725 28.99 -20.43 -16.01
N PHE A 726 28.61 -21.41 -15.18
CA PHE A 726 27.48 -21.28 -14.27
C PHE A 726 27.60 -20.02 -13.40
N TYR A 727 28.75 -19.83 -12.74
CA TYR A 727 28.94 -18.74 -11.79
C TYR A 727 28.80 -17.35 -12.41
N TYR A 728 29.45 -17.11 -13.56
CA TYR A 728 29.39 -15.80 -14.22
C TYR A 728 28.02 -15.51 -14.82
N VAL A 729 27.42 -16.49 -15.53
CA VAL A 729 26.07 -16.34 -16.11
C VAL A 729 25.05 -16.10 -15.00
N HIS A 730 25.12 -16.85 -13.89
CA HIS A 730 24.20 -16.71 -12.77
C HIS A 730 24.28 -15.31 -12.15
N ARG A 731 25.48 -14.75 -11.94
CA ARG A 731 25.62 -13.39 -11.37
C ARG A 731 25.10 -12.30 -12.30
N ILE A 732 25.48 -12.32 -13.58
CA ILE A 732 25.09 -11.28 -14.55
C ILE A 732 23.58 -11.33 -14.76
N ALA A 733 23.02 -12.52 -15.00
CA ALA A 733 21.60 -12.71 -15.22
C ALA A 733 20.76 -12.41 -13.97
N ALA A 734 21.27 -12.68 -12.76
CA ALA A 734 20.57 -12.31 -11.52
C ALA A 734 20.45 -10.78 -11.37
N VAL A 735 21.54 -10.04 -11.60
CA VAL A 735 21.52 -8.56 -11.51
C VAL A 735 20.58 -7.99 -12.57
N GLY A 736 20.71 -8.39 -13.83
CA GLY A 736 19.82 -7.93 -14.91
C GLY A 736 18.36 -8.28 -14.63
N GLY A 737 18.09 -9.51 -14.21
CA GLY A 737 16.74 -9.97 -13.88
C GLY A 737 16.08 -9.18 -12.74
N ILE A 738 16.82 -8.87 -11.66
CA ILE A 738 16.31 -8.07 -10.54
C ILE A 738 16.01 -6.64 -10.98
N VAL A 739 16.90 -6.02 -11.77
CA VAL A 739 16.70 -4.65 -12.29
C VAL A 739 15.47 -4.59 -13.18
N PHE A 740 15.36 -5.48 -14.17
CA PHE A 740 14.20 -5.53 -15.06
C PHE A 740 12.90 -5.88 -14.32
N ALA A 741 12.95 -6.76 -13.31
CA ALA A 741 11.79 -7.04 -12.47
C ALA A 741 11.34 -5.80 -11.67
N GLY A 742 12.28 -4.99 -11.17
CA GLY A 742 11.97 -3.72 -10.51
C GLY A 742 11.34 -2.69 -11.45
N LEU A 743 11.80 -2.61 -12.71
CA LEU A 743 11.24 -1.74 -13.75
C LEU A 743 9.88 -2.22 -14.27
N HIS A 744 9.56 -3.50 -14.09
CA HIS A 744 8.29 -4.07 -14.53
C HIS A 744 7.09 -3.52 -13.74
N ALA A 745 7.21 -3.33 -12.43
CA ALA A 745 6.12 -2.84 -11.59
C ALA A 745 6.61 -2.22 -10.26
N ARG A 746 5.93 -1.15 -9.80
CA ARG A 746 6.24 -0.49 -8.51
C ARG A 746 6.14 -1.43 -7.31
N THR A 747 5.18 -2.36 -7.32
CA THR A 747 5.00 -3.37 -6.27
C THR A 747 6.23 -4.27 -6.12
N VAL A 748 6.93 -4.58 -7.22
CA VAL A 748 8.13 -5.41 -7.20
C VAL A 748 9.26 -4.66 -6.50
N TRP A 749 9.57 -3.44 -6.95
CA TRP A 749 10.66 -2.64 -6.36
C TRP A 749 10.44 -2.37 -4.87
N THR A 750 9.22 -1.99 -4.47
CA THR A 750 8.89 -1.73 -3.05
C THR A 750 9.01 -2.98 -2.19
N THR A 751 8.61 -4.15 -2.69
CA THR A 751 8.73 -5.43 -1.97
C THR A 751 10.19 -5.90 -1.87
N LEU A 752 11.01 -5.63 -2.91
CA LEU A 752 12.41 -6.03 -2.94
C LEU A 752 13.33 -5.13 -2.11
N LEU A 753 12.87 -3.96 -1.66
CA LEU A 753 13.68 -3.01 -0.89
C LEU A 753 14.36 -3.69 0.30
N PHE A 754 13.60 -4.33 1.20
CA PHE A 754 14.16 -4.99 2.38
C PHE A 754 15.17 -6.11 2.06
N PRO A 755 14.83 -7.15 1.26
CA PRO A 755 15.78 -8.23 0.98
C PRO A 755 17.00 -7.75 0.18
N ALA A 756 16.84 -6.78 -0.72
CA ALA A 756 17.96 -6.17 -1.45
C ALA A 756 18.88 -5.39 -0.50
N THR A 757 18.32 -4.62 0.44
CA THR A 757 19.11 -3.91 1.47
C THR A 757 19.92 -4.89 2.31
N VAL A 758 19.31 -5.97 2.82
CA VAL A 758 20.02 -7.01 3.59
C VAL A 758 21.16 -7.62 2.77
N TYR A 759 20.91 -7.94 1.49
CA TYR A 759 21.92 -8.48 0.58
C TYR A 759 23.07 -7.51 0.33
N ILE A 760 22.77 -6.23 0.08
CA ILE A 760 23.77 -5.17 -0.16
C ILE A 760 24.60 -4.94 1.10
N LEU A 761 23.99 -4.79 2.28
CA LEU A 761 24.74 -4.62 3.54
C LEU A 761 25.65 -5.82 3.80
N SER A 762 25.13 -7.03 3.58
CA SER A 762 25.92 -8.26 3.69
C SER A 762 27.10 -8.26 2.72
N TYR A 763 26.94 -7.71 1.51
CA TYR A 763 28.04 -7.55 0.55
C TYR A 763 29.07 -6.52 1.01
N VAL A 764 28.63 -5.34 1.48
CA VAL A 764 29.52 -4.28 1.98
C VAL A 764 30.39 -4.77 3.13
N VAL A 765 29.82 -5.49 4.11
CA VAL A 765 30.58 -6.08 5.22
C VAL A 765 31.67 -7.03 4.71
N ARG A 766 31.36 -7.83 3.68
CA ARG A 766 32.32 -8.77 3.08
C ARG A 766 33.42 -8.10 2.26
N LEU A 767 33.27 -6.82 1.88
CA LEU A 767 34.37 -6.10 1.20
C LEU A 767 35.62 -6.04 2.07
N GLY A 768 35.45 -6.07 3.41
CA GLY A 768 36.54 -6.22 4.37
C GLY A 768 37.49 -7.39 4.07
N ALA A 769 36.98 -8.49 3.53
CA ALA A 769 37.78 -9.67 3.20
C ALA A 769 38.88 -9.38 2.15
N HIS A 770 38.69 -8.39 1.27
CA HIS A 770 39.70 -8.04 0.27
C HIS A 770 40.99 -7.44 0.87
N PHE A 771 40.93 -7.00 2.14
CA PHE A 771 42.08 -6.48 2.89
C PHE A 771 42.85 -7.57 3.66
N ASN A 772 42.27 -8.76 3.82
CA ASN A 772 42.90 -9.90 4.51
C ASN A 772 43.86 -10.64 3.56
N ARG A 773 44.97 -9.98 3.21
CA ARG A 773 45.99 -10.49 2.29
C ARG A 773 47.17 -11.07 3.04
N PHE A 774 47.57 -12.28 2.70
CA PHE A 774 48.64 -13.01 3.37
C PHE A 774 49.58 -13.65 2.35
N THR A 775 50.89 -13.55 2.58
CA THR A 775 51.89 -14.30 1.81
C THR A 775 52.07 -15.66 2.46
N VAL A 776 51.87 -16.75 1.71
CA VAL A 776 51.94 -18.12 2.19
C VAL A 776 52.81 -18.98 1.29
N ALA A 777 53.49 -19.96 1.87
CA ALA A 777 54.13 -21.04 1.13
C ALA A 777 53.08 -22.11 0.81
N MET A 778 53.06 -22.56 -0.45
CA MET A 778 52.17 -23.62 -0.91
C MET A 778 52.95 -24.93 -0.98
N GLU A 779 52.46 -25.95 -0.29
CA GLU A 779 53.10 -27.26 -0.20
C GLU A 779 52.17 -28.34 -0.74
N SER A 780 52.73 -29.45 -1.21
CA SER A 780 51.96 -30.61 -1.65
C SER A 780 52.58 -31.88 -1.07
N TYR A 781 51.72 -32.72 -0.49
CA TYR A 781 52.12 -33.97 0.16
C TYR A 781 51.52 -35.21 -0.51
N ALA A 782 50.61 -35.00 -1.46
CA ALA A 782 49.96 -36.04 -2.25
C ALA A 782 49.56 -35.47 -3.61
N ASP A 783 49.39 -36.34 -4.62
CA ASP A 783 49.02 -35.90 -5.96
C ASP A 783 47.74 -35.04 -5.97
N LYS A 784 47.77 -33.96 -6.75
CA LYS A 784 46.68 -32.98 -6.91
C LYS A 784 46.19 -32.33 -5.61
N THR A 785 47.00 -32.30 -4.56
CA THR A 785 46.69 -31.60 -3.30
C THR A 785 47.59 -30.38 -3.08
N VAL A 786 47.07 -29.37 -2.39
CA VAL A 786 47.86 -28.23 -1.90
C VAL A 786 47.44 -27.90 -0.47
N SER A 787 48.43 -27.63 0.37
CA SER A 787 48.24 -27.16 1.74
C SER A 787 49.03 -25.88 1.99
N PHE A 788 48.51 -25.04 2.85
CA PHE A 788 49.19 -23.81 3.25
C PHE A 788 48.75 -23.35 4.64
N VAL A 789 49.61 -22.58 5.29
CA VAL A 789 49.40 -22.02 6.63
C VAL A 789 49.49 -20.50 6.56
N LEU A 790 48.53 -19.82 7.18
CA LEU A 790 48.57 -18.36 7.27
C LEU A 790 49.69 -17.91 8.22
N PRO A 791 50.34 -16.77 7.97
CA PRO A 791 51.27 -16.20 8.95
C PRO A 791 50.55 -15.89 10.26
N SER A 792 51.23 -16.09 11.39
CA SER A 792 50.68 -15.76 12.71
C SER A 792 50.69 -14.24 12.93
N THR A 793 49.51 -13.63 12.86
CA THR A 793 49.22 -12.22 13.13
C THR A 793 48.22 -12.14 14.28
N SER A 794 47.97 -10.95 14.83
CA SER A 794 46.94 -10.77 15.86
C SER A 794 45.56 -11.28 15.40
N GLN A 795 45.22 -11.06 14.13
CA GLN A 795 43.98 -11.49 13.50
C GLN A 795 43.93 -13.02 13.32
N THR A 796 44.97 -13.65 12.75
CA THR A 796 44.95 -15.11 12.53
C THR A 796 45.05 -15.89 13.85
N GLN A 797 45.69 -15.33 14.87
CA GLN A 797 45.68 -15.87 16.23
C GLN A 797 44.30 -15.78 16.88
N ALA A 798 43.59 -14.66 16.71
CA ALA A 798 42.21 -14.53 17.19
C ALA A 798 41.31 -15.57 16.50
N TRP A 799 41.37 -15.69 15.17
CA TRP A 799 40.64 -16.73 14.44
C TRP A 799 40.98 -18.14 14.91
N ALA A 800 42.26 -18.46 15.13
CA ALA A 800 42.65 -19.80 15.59
C ALA A 800 42.09 -20.15 16.98
N ARG A 801 41.83 -19.15 17.83
CA ARG A 801 41.23 -19.33 19.17
C ARG A 801 39.71 -19.38 19.15
N GLU A 802 39.08 -18.61 18.27
CA GLU A 802 37.66 -18.27 18.36
C GLU A 802 36.81 -18.84 17.23
N MET A 803 37.41 -19.33 16.14
CA MET A 803 36.60 -19.79 15.00
C MET A 803 35.70 -20.98 15.38
N PRO A 804 34.47 -21.03 14.88
CA PRO A 804 33.57 -22.14 15.16
C PRO A 804 34.11 -23.48 14.66
N LEU A 805 33.63 -24.56 15.28
CA LEU A 805 33.89 -25.91 14.78
C LEU A 805 33.25 -26.10 13.40
N GLY A 806 33.99 -26.71 12.48
CA GLY A 806 33.58 -26.81 11.07
C GLY A 806 33.75 -25.52 10.27
N ALA A 807 34.47 -24.52 10.80
CA ALA A 807 34.70 -23.28 10.09
C ALA A 807 35.47 -23.47 8.77
N TYR A 808 35.18 -22.58 7.82
CA TYR A 808 35.84 -22.50 6.53
C TYR A 808 36.01 -21.04 6.12
N PHE A 809 36.88 -20.80 5.13
CA PHE A 809 37.13 -19.48 4.58
C PHE A 809 36.95 -19.52 3.07
N TRP A 810 36.49 -18.41 2.52
CA TRP A 810 36.61 -18.15 1.09
C TRP A 810 38.04 -17.71 0.81
N VAL A 811 38.74 -18.44 -0.04
CA VAL A 811 40.12 -18.15 -0.43
C VAL A 811 40.15 -17.75 -1.89
N SER A 812 40.88 -16.68 -2.17
CA SER A 812 41.22 -16.22 -3.51
C SER A 812 42.74 -16.21 -3.64
N VAL A 813 43.24 -16.66 -4.79
CA VAL A 813 44.66 -16.60 -5.16
C VAL A 813 44.78 -15.65 -6.36
N PRO A 814 45.05 -14.35 -6.15
CA PRO A 814 44.95 -13.35 -7.22
C PRO A 814 45.83 -13.60 -8.44
N SER A 815 46.96 -14.30 -8.28
CA SER A 815 47.85 -14.72 -9.37
C SER A 815 47.26 -15.83 -10.25
N VAL A 816 46.27 -16.57 -9.76
CA VAL A 816 45.47 -17.54 -10.53
C VAL A 816 44.24 -16.85 -11.11
N SER A 817 43.48 -16.15 -10.27
CA SER A 817 42.32 -15.36 -10.68
C SER A 817 41.96 -14.32 -9.62
N VAL A 818 41.72 -13.08 -10.07
CA VAL A 818 41.27 -11.97 -9.21
C VAL A 818 39.77 -12.01 -8.89
N LEU A 819 38.99 -12.81 -9.64
CA LEU A 819 37.54 -12.88 -9.52
C LEU A 819 37.05 -14.15 -8.79
N GLN A 820 37.87 -15.20 -8.79
CA GLN A 820 37.49 -16.50 -8.24
C GLN A 820 37.78 -16.56 -6.74
N TRP A 821 36.72 -16.85 -5.99
CA TRP A 821 36.78 -17.15 -4.57
C TRP A 821 36.25 -18.56 -4.37
N HIS A 822 36.98 -19.40 -3.66
CA HIS A 822 36.61 -20.79 -3.39
C HIS A 822 36.56 -21.07 -1.89
N PRO A 823 35.53 -21.76 -1.40
CA PRO A 823 35.41 -22.12 0.02
C PRO A 823 36.33 -23.29 0.36
N PHE A 824 37.16 -23.15 1.39
CA PHE A 824 37.99 -24.23 1.94
C PHE A 824 37.86 -24.30 3.45
N SER A 825 37.63 -25.50 3.96
CA SER A 825 37.64 -25.77 5.41
C SER A 825 38.95 -25.31 6.02
N ALA A 826 38.86 -24.69 7.18
CA ALA A 826 40.00 -24.24 7.96
C ALA A 826 40.17 -25.12 9.18
N MET A 827 41.40 -25.19 9.66
CA MET A 827 41.73 -25.82 10.93
C MET A 827 42.69 -24.96 11.73
N ALA A 828 42.44 -24.89 13.04
CA ALA A 828 43.33 -24.22 13.96
C ALA A 828 44.60 -25.05 14.08
N THR A 829 45.74 -24.41 13.81
CA THR A 829 47.07 -25.00 13.91
C THR A 829 48.04 -23.99 14.52
N ALA A 830 49.34 -24.20 14.37
CA ALA A 830 50.40 -23.30 14.77
C ALA A 830 51.50 -23.33 13.74
N THR A 831 52.22 -22.23 13.66
CA THR A 831 53.48 -22.14 12.94
C THR A 831 54.55 -23.02 13.59
N PRO A 832 55.68 -23.30 12.92
CA PRO A 832 56.78 -24.11 13.48
C PRO A 832 57.34 -23.58 14.81
N ASP A 833 57.24 -22.27 15.08
CA ASP A 833 57.60 -21.63 16.34
C ASP A 833 56.49 -21.69 17.41
N GLY A 834 55.43 -22.50 17.20
CA GLY A 834 54.37 -22.77 18.17
C GLY A 834 53.28 -21.71 18.28
N LYS A 835 53.29 -20.66 17.44
CA LYS A 835 52.26 -19.59 17.50
C LYS A 835 50.96 -20.00 16.81
N PRO A 836 49.78 -19.81 17.43
CA PRO A 836 48.49 -20.16 16.81
C PRO A 836 48.26 -19.49 15.46
N THR A 837 47.68 -20.22 14.52
CA THR A 837 47.29 -19.73 13.19
C THR A 837 46.30 -20.70 12.52
N ILE A 838 45.95 -20.45 11.25
CA ILE A 838 45.01 -21.22 10.46
C ILE A 838 45.73 -21.98 9.33
N GLY A 839 45.38 -23.26 9.17
CA GLY A 839 45.84 -24.11 8.07
C GLY A 839 44.70 -24.50 7.13
N PHE A 840 45.05 -24.77 5.87
CA PHE A 840 44.14 -25.18 4.81
C PHE A 840 44.70 -26.36 4.05
N VAL A 841 43.81 -27.22 3.55
CA VAL A 841 44.14 -28.28 2.59
C VAL A 841 43.08 -28.28 1.50
N ALA A 842 43.52 -28.25 0.24
CA ALA A 842 42.67 -28.27 -0.94
C ALA A 842 43.11 -29.39 -1.89
N LYS A 843 42.15 -30.01 -2.57
CA LYS A 843 42.39 -31.05 -3.58
C LYS A 843 41.72 -30.66 -4.90
N ALA A 844 42.43 -30.78 -6.00
CA ALA A 844 41.87 -30.52 -7.31
C ALA A 844 40.85 -31.61 -7.69
N ALA A 845 39.65 -31.19 -8.09
CA ALA A 845 38.58 -32.11 -8.47
C ALA A 845 38.73 -32.62 -9.91
N THR A 846 39.18 -31.73 -10.81
CA THR A 846 39.43 -32.00 -12.22
C THR A 846 40.64 -31.19 -12.69
N ASP A 847 41.26 -31.64 -13.77
CA ASP A 847 42.32 -30.90 -14.43
C ASP A 847 41.77 -29.57 -14.96
N GLY A 848 42.58 -28.52 -14.90
CA GLY A 848 42.18 -27.16 -15.27
C GLY A 848 41.27 -26.44 -14.26
N SER A 849 40.90 -27.08 -13.14
CA SER A 849 40.15 -26.42 -12.06
C SER A 849 41.00 -25.36 -11.33
N PHE A 850 40.36 -24.48 -10.55
CA PHE A 850 41.07 -23.46 -9.76
C PHE A 850 42.18 -24.04 -8.89
N VAL A 851 41.92 -25.13 -8.16
CA VAL A 851 42.93 -25.75 -7.29
C VAL A 851 44.03 -26.41 -8.12
N ASP A 852 43.72 -27.03 -9.26
CA ASP A 852 44.73 -27.56 -10.17
C ASP A 852 45.66 -26.45 -10.65
N ALA A 853 45.13 -25.29 -11.05
CA ALA A 853 45.92 -24.14 -11.43
C ALA A 853 46.80 -23.59 -10.29
N VAL A 854 46.34 -23.64 -9.04
CA VAL A 854 47.16 -23.31 -7.86
C VAL A 854 48.28 -24.33 -7.68
N VAL A 855 47.98 -25.63 -7.78
CA VAL A 855 48.95 -26.72 -7.67
C VAL A 855 50.06 -26.54 -8.71
N GLN A 856 49.70 -26.40 -9.98
CA GLN A 856 50.66 -26.30 -11.10
C GLN A 856 51.54 -25.04 -11.03
N LYS A 857 51.02 -23.91 -10.53
CA LYS A 857 51.74 -22.63 -10.54
C LYS A 857 52.52 -22.31 -9.27
N HIS A 858 52.10 -22.84 -8.12
CA HIS A 858 52.57 -22.32 -6.84
C HIS A 858 53.08 -23.36 -5.85
N VAL A 859 52.90 -24.67 -6.06
CA VAL A 859 53.52 -25.67 -5.17
C VAL A 859 55.04 -25.49 -5.17
N GLY A 860 55.63 -25.42 -3.98
CA GLY A 860 57.05 -25.12 -3.77
C GLY A 860 57.41 -23.63 -3.83
N HIS A 861 56.43 -22.74 -4.05
CA HIS A 861 56.63 -21.30 -4.12
C HIS A 861 55.76 -20.56 -3.09
N THR A 862 56.13 -19.30 -2.84
CA THR A 862 55.31 -18.37 -2.05
C THR A 862 54.35 -17.61 -2.96
N THR A 863 53.12 -17.41 -2.50
CA THR A 863 52.13 -16.60 -3.21
C THR A 863 51.24 -15.85 -2.24
N THR A 864 50.54 -14.83 -2.74
CA THR A 864 49.57 -14.07 -1.95
C THR A 864 48.22 -14.76 -2.01
N VAL A 865 47.64 -15.03 -0.85
CA VAL A 865 46.26 -15.47 -0.69
C VAL A 865 45.44 -14.37 -0.04
N VAL A 866 44.17 -14.27 -0.44
CA VAL A 866 43.20 -13.38 0.18
C VAL A 866 42.11 -14.25 0.80
N VAL A 867 41.79 -14.02 2.07
CA VAL A 867 40.86 -14.88 2.81
C VAL A 867 39.69 -14.10 3.42
N GLY A 868 38.48 -14.61 3.21
CA GLY A 868 37.25 -14.10 3.82
C GLY A 868 36.65 -15.14 4.76
N GLY A 869 36.37 -14.75 5.99
CA GLY A 869 35.82 -15.63 7.02
C GLY A 869 36.23 -15.19 8.42
N PRO A 870 36.06 -16.06 9.44
CA PRO A 870 35.55 -17.44 9.36
C PRO A 870 34.04 -17.50 9.03
N TYR A 871 33.62 -18.57 8.35
CA TYR A 871 32.22 -18.93 8.11
C TYR A 871 31.95 -20.37 8.54
N GLY A 872 30.69 -20.72 8.74
CA GLY A 872 30.28 -22.08 9.05
C GLY A 872 30.29 -22.39 10.54
N ASN A 873 29.39 -23.28 10.95
CA ASN A 873 29.27 -23.77 12.30
C ASN A 873 28.54 -25.13 12.29
N LEU A 874 28.83 -25.96 13.30
CA LEU A 874 28.12 -27.19 13.51
C LEU A 874 26.67 -26.89 13.91
N SER A 875 25.74 -27.66 13.38
CA SER A 875 24.32 -27.61 13.76
C SER A 875 24.04 -28.33 15.09
N VAL A 876 25.09 -28.84 15.73
CA VAL A 876 25.07 -29.64 16.94
C VAL A 876 26.12 -29.07 17.87
N ARG A 877 25.82 -29.01 19.17
CA ARG A 877 26.80 -28.62 20.18
C ARG A 877 27.47 -29.88 20.70
N LEU A 878 28.74 -30.07 20.40
CA LEU A 878 29.48 -31.27 20.81
C LEU A 878 29.50 -31.45 22.34
N ALA A 879 29.46 -30.33 23.08
CA ALA A 879 29.35 -30.32 24.53
C ALA A 879 28.09 -31.02 25.06
N ASP A 880 27.06 -31.30 24.25
CA ASP A 880 25.86 -31.97 24.73
C ASP A 880 25.99 -33.51 24.76
N TYR A 881 27.05 -34.07 24.15
CA TYR A 881 27.23 -35.51 23.93
C TYR A 881 28.33 -36.12 24.82
N SER A 882 28.22 -37.43 25.07
CA SER A 882 29.24 -38.22 25.78
C SER A 882 30.26 -38.84 24.82
N ASN A 883 29.85 -39.09 23.58
CA ASN A 883 30.75 -39.57 22.53
C ASN A 883 30.56 -38.76 21.24
N VAL A 884 31.66 -38.46 20.57
CA VAL A 884 31.69 -37.79 19.27
C VAL A 884 32.39 -38.72 18.28
N VAL A 885 31.65 -39.22 17.31
CA VAL A 885 32.19 -40.10 16.26
C VAL A 885 32.34 -39.30 14.98
N LEU A 886 33.57 -39.08 14.55
CA LEU A 886 33.93 -38.34 13.35
C LEU A 886 34.25 -39.33 12.23
N ILE A 887 33.62 -39.20 11.06
CA ILE A 887 33.85 -40.05 9.89
C ILE A 887 34.23 -39.17 8.70
N ALA A 888 35.50 -39.23 8.31
CA ALA A 888 36.08 -38.47 7.21
C ALA A 888 36.26 -39.34 5.96
N GLY A 889 35.94 -38.79 4.79
CA GLY A 889 36.26 -39.38 3.48
C GLY A 889 37.11 -38.44 2.63
N GLY A 890 38.32 -38.86 2.25
CA GLY A 890 39.26 -38.06 1.45
C GLY A 890 39.57 -36.71 2.11
N ILE A 891 39.47 -35.62 1.35
CA ILE A 891 39.73 -34.25 1.82
C ILE A 891 38.69 -33.72 2.83
N GLY A 892 37.57 -34.44 3.03
CA GLY A 892 36.59 -34.12 4.09
C GLY A 892 37.16 -34.23 5.51
N ILE A 893 38.40 -34.69 5.65
CA ILE A 893 39.16 -34.70 6.90
C ILE A 893 39.40 -33.31 7.48
N THR A 894 39.63 -32.26 6.68
CA THR A 894 40.07 -30.95 7.18
C THR A 894 39.17 -30.33 8.27
N PRO A 895 37.82 -30.23 8.11
CA PRO A 895 36.96 -29.72 9.18
C PRO A 895 36.87 -30.67 10.38
N LEU A 896 36.96 -31.98 10.15
CA LEU A 896 36.91 -32.98 11.22
C LEU A 896 38.22 -33.02 12.03
N LEU A 897 39.34 -32.72 11.39
CA LEU A 897 40.64 -32.59 12.02
C LEU A 897 40.67 -31.37 12.93
N HIS A 898 40.04 -30.26 12.53
CA HIS A 898 39.87 -29.11 13.42
C HIS A 898 39.13 -29.49 14.72
N ILE A 899 38.05 -30.27 14.59
CA ILE A 899 37.27 -30.79 15.73
C ILE A 899 38.11 -31.75 16.58
N PHE A 900 38.80 -32.69 15.95
CA PHE A 900 39.62 -33.70 16.61
C PHE A 900 40.78 -33.10 17.41
N ASN A 901 41.38 -32.03 16.89
CA ASN A 901 42.48 -31.32 17.54
C ASN A 901 42.03 -30.46 18.74
N GLN A 902 40.73 -30.27 18.97
CA GLN A 902 40.24 -29.55 20.14
C GLN A 902 40.19 -30.47 21.38
N PRO A 903 40.41 -29.91 22.59
CA PRO A 903 40.15 -30.66 23.81
C PRO A 903 38.68 -31.11 23.88
N PRO A 904 38.38 -32.26 24.53
CA PRO A 904 37.01 -32.73 24.69
C PRO A 904 36.12 -31.66 25.33
N ALA A 905 34.96 -31.41 24.73
CA ALA A 905 34.03 -30.38 25.19
C ALA A 905 33.41 -30.67 26.59
N ARG A 906 33.55 -31.91 27.07
CA ARG A 906 33.19 -32.34 28.43
C ARG A 906 34.30 -33.21 29.03
N PRO A 907 34.54 -33.14 30.34
CA PRO A 907 35.34 -34.13 31.04
C PRO A 907 34.78 -35.54 30.79
N ASN A 908 35.64 -36.52 30.47
CA ASN A 908 35.29 -37.91 30.13
C ASN A 908 34.51 -38.13 28.82
N ALA A 909 34.32 -37.12 27.98
CA ALA A 909 33.78 -37.34 26.63
C ALA A 909 34.84 -38.01 25.74
N THR A 910 34.41 -38.97 24.91
CA THR A 910 35.30 -39.64 23.96
C THR A 910 35.13 -39.06 22.55
N THR A 911 36.23 -38.89 21.83
CA THR A 911 36.22 -38.46 20.43
C THR A 911 36.93 -39.53 19.59
N VAL A 912 36.23 -40.13 18.64
CA VAL A 912 36.81 -41.16 17.75
C VAL A 912 36.75 -40.65 16.32
N LEU A 913 37.89 -40.62 15.63
CA LEU A 913 38.00 -40.22 14.24
C LEU A 913 38.34 -41.41 13.37
N HIS A 914 37.44 -41.74 12.45
CA HIS A 914 37.65 -42.72 11.37
C HIS A 914 37.89 -41.97 10.06
N TRP A 915 39.07 -42.12 9.47
CA TRP A 915 39.41 -41.48 8.21
C TRP A 915 39.64 -42.51 7.12
N ILE A 916 38.83 -42.38 6.06
CA ILE A 916 38.82 -43.26 4.89
C ILE A 916 39.43 -42.51 3.71
N ALA A 917 40.51 -43.01 3.15
CA ALA A 917 41.16 -42.49 1.94
C ALA A 917 41.32 -43.61 0.90
N ARG A 918 41.53 -43.25 -0.38
CA ARG A 918 41.78 -44.25 -1.43
C ARG A 918 43.23 -44.73 -1.38
N ASP A 919 44.14 -43.76 -1.45
CA ASP A 919 45.58 -43.96 -1.41
C ASP A 919 46.14 -43.59 -0.02
N PRO A 920 46.98 -44.42 0.61
CA PRO A 920 47.67 -44.08 1.86
C PRO A 920 48.45 -42.75 1.82
N ALA A 921 48.95 -42.31 0.66
CA ALA A 921 49.64 -41.03 0.52
C ALA A 921 48.75 -39.83 0.86
N GLU A 922 47.42 -39.94 0.72
CA GLU A 922 46.48 -38.89 1.13
C GLU A 922 46.52 -38.63 2.64
N PHE A 923 47.02 -39.59 3.45
CA PHE A 923 47.19 -39.39 4.87
C PHE A 923 48.24 -38.32 5.21
N LEU A 924 49.21 -38.06 4.32
CA LEU A 924 50.32 -37.13 4.54
C LEU A 924 49.90 -35.65 4.51
N ALA A 925 48.92 -35.29 3.69
CA ALA A 925 48.60 -33.87 3.45
C ALA A 925 48.01 -33.12 4.67
N PRO A 926 47.04 -33.69 5.40
CA PRO A 926 46.51 -33.08 6.61
C PRO A 926 47.29 -33.49 7.87
N SER A 927 48.15 -34.52 7.81
CA SER A 927 48.79 -35.04 9.02
C SER A 927 49.83 -34.11 9.61
N ALA A 928 50.40 -33.20 8.83
CA ALA A 928 51.21 -32.08 9.33
C ALA A 928 50.43 -31.17 10.31
N PHE A 929 49.10 -31.28 10.35
CA PHE A 929 48.23 -30.53 11.22
C PHE A 929 47.61 -31.37 12.34
N LEU A 930 47.92 -32.66 12.45
CA LEU A 930 47.43 -33.52 13.53
C LEU A 930 48.02 -33.10 14.87
N ARG A 931 47.15 -32.92 15.86
CA ARG A 931 47.52 -32.72 17.25
C ARG A 931 46.83 -33.79 18.06
N PHE A 932 47.58 -34.65 18.73
CA PHE A 932 46.99 -35.57 19.70
C PHE A 932 46.63 -34.76 20.96
N PRO A 933 45.34 -34.59 21.27
CA PRO A 933 44.96 -33.85 22.47
C PRO A 933 45.50 -34.57 23.70
N SER A 934 46.02 -33.81 24.65
CA SER A 934 46.55 -34.31 25.91
C SER A 934 45.42 -34.89 26.78
N GLY A 935 45.36 -36.23 26.87
CA GLY A 935 44.35 -36.97 27.63
C GLY A 935 43.77 -38.13 26.82
N ALA A 936 43.74 -39.34 27.38
CA ALA A 936 43.52 -40.62 26.70
C ALA A 936 42.14 -40.88 26.04
N ALA A 937 41.36 -39.84 25.72
CA ALA A 937 39.98 -39.95 25.25
C ALA A 937 39.79 -39.76 23.72
N ALA A 938 40.85 -39.42 22.97
CA ALA A 938 40.81 -39.28 21.51
C ALA A 938 41.44 -40.52 20.82
N ARG A 939 40.74 -41.10 19.83
CA ARG A 939 41.20 -42.26 19.06
C ARG A 939 41.16 -41.98 17.56
N LEU A 940 42.24 -42.30 16.85
CA LEU A 940 42.35 -42.16 15.40
C LEU A 940 42.43 -43.54 14.74
N HIS A 941 41.60 -43.77 13.72
CA HIS A 941 41.60 -44.97 12.90
C HIS A 941 41.68 -44.60 11.42
N LEU A 942 42.69 -45.11 10.71
CA LEU A 942 42.92 -44.86 9.29
C LEU A 942 42.55 -46.09 8.46
N TYR A 943 41.87 -45.87 7.34
CA TYR A 943 41.43 -46.92 6.40
C TYR A 943 41.80 -46.54 4.97
N ALA A 944 42.59 -47.37 4.30
CA ALA A 944 42.96 -47.21 2.90
C ALA A 944 42.13 -48.17 2.03
N ASP A 945 41.29 -47.62 1.16
CA ASP A 945 40.27 -48.35 0.38
C ASP A 945 40.85 -49.18 -0.76
N GLU A 946 41.86 -48.68 -1.48
CA GLU A 946 42.38 -49.31 -2.71
C GLU A 946 43.59 -50.21 -2.47
N VAL A 947 43.94 -50.50 -1.22
CA VAL A 947 45.05 -51.40 -0.85
C VAL A 947 44.53 -52.73 -0.30
N SER A 948 45.30 -53.80 -0.52
CA SER A 948 44.96 -55.17 -0.10
C SER A 948 45.53 -55.59 1.25
N GLN A 949 46.44 -54.80 1.83
CA GLN A 949 47.07 -55.06 3.13
C GLN A 949 47.25 -53.75 3.90
N GLY A 950 47.20 -53.85 5.24
CA GLY A 950 47.47 -52.71 6.11
C GLY A 950 48.93 -52.31 6.08
N GLY A 951 49.25 -51.10 6.53
CA GLY A 951 50.60 -50.59 6.49
C GLY A 951 50.80 -49.37 7.38
N ARG A 952 51.94 -48.69 7.17
CA ARG A 952 52.35 -47.51 7.94
C ARG A 952 52.66 -46.35 7.01
N VAL A 953 52.32 -45.15 7.44
CA VAL A 953 52.73 -43.90 6.79
C VAL A 953 53.56 -43.11 7.80
N ILE A 954 54.74 -42.64 7.34
CA ILE A 954 55.65 -41.81 8.13
C ILE A 954 55.34 -40.36 7.79
N VAL A 955 54.89 -39.58 8.77
CA VAL A 955 54.49 -38.18 8.55
C VAL A 955 55.67 -37.23 8.70
N HIS A 956 56.39 -37.36 9.80
CA HIS A 956 57.66 -36.70 10.13
C HIS A 956 58.38 -37.57 11.17
N ASP A 957 59.68 -37.37 11.40
CA ASP A 957 60.61 -38.33 12.03
C ASP A 957 60.11 -39.01 13.34
N ASP A 958 59.19 -38.38 14.08
CA ASP A 958 58.63 -38.90 15.33
C ASP A 958 57.16 -39.41 15.26
N LEU A 959 56.46 -39.29 14.13
CA LEU A 959 55.05 -39.69 13.98
C LEU A 959 54.82 -40.72 12.87
N VAL A 960 54.58 -41.96 13.29
CA VAL A 960 54.21 -43.09 12.41
C VAL A 960 52.73 -43.42 12.64
N LEU A 961 51.94 -43.47 11.57
CA LEU A 961 50.52 -43.78 11.62
C LEU A 961 50.24 -45.14 10.96
N ASP A 962 49.62 -46.05 11.70
CA ASP A 962 49.14 -47.33 11.16
C ASP A 962 47.79 -47.16 10.45
N TYR A 963 47.60 -47.82 9.31
CA TYR A 963 46.32 -47.89 8.59
C TYR A 963 45.86 -49.32 8.34
N SER A 964 44.54 -49.51 8.35
CA SER A 964 43.87 -50.76 7.99
C SER A 964 43.52 -50.77 6.50
N PHE A 965 43.44 -51.96 5.90
CA PHE A 965 43.06 -52.12 4.49
C PHE A 965 41.55 -52.20 4.29
N GLY A 966 41.09 -51.73 3.15
CA GLY A 966 39.69 -51.77 2.73
C GLY A 966 38.77 -50.78 3.46
N ARG A 967 37.49 -50.78 3.08
CA ARG A 967 36.47 -49.95 3.72
C ARG A 967 36.04 -50.53 5.06
N PRO A 968 35.90 -49.71 6.11
CA PRO A 968 35.34 -50.19 7.35
C PRO A 968 33.85 -50.55 7.20
N ARG A 969 33.42 -51.54 7.96
CA ARG A 969 32.00 -51.84 8.16
C ARG A 969 31.36 -50.80 9.06
N LEU A 970 30.86 -49.72 8.44
CA LEU A 970 30.30 -48.56 9.12
C LEU A 970 29.09 -48.89 10.02
N ASP A 971 28.34 -49.94 9.70
CA ASP A 971 27.27 -50.48 10.56
C ASP A 971 27.84 -51.02 11.89
N GLU A 972 28.92 -51.79 11.83
CA GLU A 972 29.59 -52.33 13.02
C GLU A 972 30.32 -51.25 13.81
N LEU A 973 30.83 -50.21 13.15
CA LEU A 973 31.45 -49.07 13.82
C LEU A 973 30.45 -48.26 14.67
N LEU A 974 29.22 -48.10 14.19
CA LEU A 974 28.21 -47.28 14.86
C LEU A 974 27.37 -48.05 15.88
N LYS A 975 27.20 -49.37 15.70
CA LYS A 975 26.40 -50.23 16.59
C LYS A 975 26.71 -50.11 18.09
N PRO A 976 27.99 -50.02 18.55
CA PRO A 976 28.31 -49.88 19.97
C PRO A 976 27.76 -48.61 20.62
N TYR A 977 27.43 -47.59 19.82
CA TYR A 977 26.92 -46.33 20.30
C TYR A 977 25.39 -46.29 20.38
N ALA A 978 24.68 -47.32 19.89
CA ALA A 978 23.21 -47.36 19.91
C ALA A 978 22.66 -47.14 21.34
N GLY A 979 21.70 -46.23 21.49
CA GLY A 979 21.11 -45.88 22.79
C GLY A 979 21.98 -45.00 23.71
N THR A 980 23.19 -44.64 23.28
CA THR A 980 24.06 -43.71 24.04
C THR A 980 23.87 -42.25 23.59
N ARG A 981 24.37 -41.29 24.38
CA ARG A 981 24.42 -39.87 23.98
C ARG A 981 25.58 -39.62 23.02
N THR A 982 25.42 -40.09 21.78
CA THR A 982 26.45 -40.00 20.74
C THR A 982 25.98 -39.17 19.55
N VAL A 983 26.89 -38.34 19.04
CA VAL A 983 26.71 -37.64 17.77
C VAL A 983 27.70 -38.17 16.74
N VAL A 984 27.20 -38.41 15.53
CA VAL A 984 28.00 -38.83 14.38
C VAL A 984 28.18 -37.64 13.44
N VAL A 985 29.42 -37.19 13.25
CA VAL A 985 29.77 -36.09 12.34
C VAL A 985 30.47 -36.69 11.12
N VAL A 986 29.89 -36.52 9.93
CA VAL A 986 30.46 -37.08 8.69
C VAL A 986 30.78 -35.97 7.68
N CYS A 987 31.94 -36.08 7.04
CA CYS A 987 32.33 -35.22 5.92
C CYS A 987 33.02 -36.06 4.85
N GLY A 988 32.52 -36.05 3.62
CA GLY A 988 33.07 -36.86 2.54
C GLY A 988 32.14 -37.00 1.34
N PRO A 989 32.39 -37.98 0.45
CA PRO A 989 31.62 -38.15 -0.77
C PRO A 989 30.13 -38.47 -0.48
N PRO A 990 29.20 -38.09 -1.38
CA PRO A 990 27.76 -38.23 -1.15
C PRO A 990 27.32 -39.63 -0.70
N GLY A 991 27.84 -40.69 -1.35
CA GLY A 991 27.51 -42.07 -1.00
C GLY A 991 27.92 -42.47 0.42
N LEU A 992 29.09 -42.02 0.89
CA LEU A 992 29.54 -42.23 2.27
C LEU A 992 28.60 -41.52 3.25
N THR A 993 28.34 -40.23 3.01
CA THR A 993 27.52 -39.42 3.91
C THR A 993 26.08 -39.94 4.03
N GLN A 994 25.47 -40.39 2.93
CA GLN A 994 24.12 -40.98 2.94
C GLN A 994 24.09 -42.33 3.65
N PHE A 995 25.11 -43.17 3.46
CA PHE A 995 25.19 -44.45 4.17
C PHE A 995 25.29 -44.23 5.68
N VAL A 996 26.18 -43.35 6.12
CA VAL A 996 26.36 -43.03 7.56
C VAL A 996 25.08 -42.42 8.13
N GLN A 997 24.41 -41.52 7.39
CA GLN A 997 23.13 -40.94 7.80
C GLN A 997 22.06 -42.01 8.05
N ALA A 998 21.95 -42.99 7.16
CA ALA A 998 20.99 -44.09 7.30
C ALA A 998 21.28 -44.98 8.52
N GLN A 999 22.55 -45.31 8.77
CA GLN A 999 22.93 -46.10 9.94
C GLN A 999 22.75 -45.33 11.25
N ALA A 1000 23.14 -44.06 11.30
CA ALA A 1000 22.92 -43.20 12.46
C ALA A 1000 21.43 -43.11 12.81
N PHE A 1001 20.57 -42.92 11.80
CA PHE A 1001 19.11 -42.91 11.97
C PHE A 1001 18.60 -44.25 12.52
N ALA A 1002 19.05 -45.39 11.96
CA ALA A 1002 18.63 -46.72 12.39
C ALA A 1002 19.00 -47.03 13.85
N PHE A 1003 20.11 -46.48 14.35
CA PHE A 1003 20.56 -46.64 15.73
C PHE A 1003 20.10 -45.53 16.68
N GLY A 1004 19.29 -44.58 16.20
CA GLY A 1004 18.79 -43.46 17.01
C GLY A 1004 19.89 -42.48 17.46
N LEU A 1005 20.99 -42.39 16.70
CA LEU A 1005 22.11 -41.50 16.97
C LEU A 1005 21.85 -40.13 16.34
N ASP A 1006 22.24 -39.07 17.05
CA ASP A 1006 22.18 -37.73 16.48
C ASP A 1006 23.25 -37.61 15.36
N PHE A 1007 22.90 -36.94 14.27
CA PHE A 1007 23.71 -36.95 13.06
C PHE A 1007 23.99 -35.54 12.56
N HIS A 1008 25.23 -35.32 12.16
CA HIS A 1008 25.71 -34.09 11.56
C HIS A 1008 26.41 -34.39 10.23
N LYS A 1009 25.87 -33.82 9.16
CA LYS A 1009 26.50 -33.85 7.84
C LYS A 1009 27.21 -32.53 7.59
N GLU A 1010 28.52 -32.60 7.43
CA GLU A 1010 29.35 -31.48 7.04
C GLU A 1010 29.54 -31.51 5.51
N THR A 1011 29.02 -30.49 4.84
CA THR A 1011 28.99 -30.41 3.38
C THR A 1011 29.39 -29.04 2.87
N PHE A 1012 30.35 -29.02 1.95
CA PHE A 1012 30.68 -27.84 1.15
C PHE A 1012 29.98 -27.95 -0.21
N ILE A 1013 28.65 -27.85 -0.21
CA ILE A 1013 27.84 -27.80 -1.43
C ILE A 1013 27.36 -26.35 -1.59
N LEU A 1014 28.29 -25.48 -1.97
CA LEU A 1014 27.98 -24.12 -2.41
C LEU A 1014 27.48 -24.12 -3.85
#